data_AF-A0A929MZ18-F1
#
_entry.id   AF-A0A929MZ18-F1
#
_cell.length_a   1.000
_cell.length_b   1.000
_cell.length_c   1.000
_cell.angle_alpha   90.00
_cell.angle_beta   90.00
_cell.angle_gamma   90.00
#
_symmetry.space_group_name_H-M   'P 1'
#
loop_
_entity.id
_entity.type
_entity.pdbx_description
1 polymer ?
#
loop_
_entity_poly.entity_id
_entity_poly.type
_entity_poly.pdbx_seq_one_letter_code
_entity_poly.pdbx_strand_id
1 'polypeptide(L)'
;MDEGVFVRTLIRWKHRRKHRASVSAALAAAVSLALGGLSLLGAPTMAADAPPTGAQSGASAEAAPDLVTIPGSHNTAMGCASQWQPDCSSAALARDPESGLYTASFNLPKGDWEYKVAIGGTWDVSYGAGGIPGGANIAYSTTEATTVTFYYDPVTHRVWNTTDGPVITLPGSLQSELGCTRGDNGGDWAPDCLAPLMVPRGDGTWTYSTDRLPAGSYELKVAHGLSWNENYGGDGAPGGANYSFNTKAGNLVTFTYTLATHKLDIDVADAPLKGVGEQRAYWVGEKTLAWPVSLLPDGVSRDQVISGEAGLAYTLVTAPDGGAGVDGGAVTGGDSHPLTVIGDLPSQVTDAHPNLRGYLALGIGDSLTSEQVREALRGQVAVAQGRSGGVLSAFTGVQLAPVLDELYAATARDGALGVTWADGAPSFALWAPTARKVSLLTWNTSDPTGSAAEAAGEAVRTEAQAGADGTWRVANADGAITKGAQFQWEVEVYVPSTGKVETNTVTDPYSVALTVDSTRSVAIDLSDGALAPAQWASTPAPKVRNDASRAIYELHVRDFSAKDQSVPEEMRGTYKAFTVSGSAGMTHLGELAGAGMNTVHLLPTFDIATIPEKRAEQKTPQIPEGAGPASEEQQAAVSAVADEDAFNWGYDPLHWMAPEGSYATDANQNGGGRTVEFREMVGALHATGLQVVLDQVYNHTTASGQDPKSVLDRIVPGYYQRLNASGGVENSTCCSNVATENAMSEQLMIDSLVMWARHYHVDGFRFDLMGHHSRQTMERAKAALSQLTLEADGVDGSSLYLYGEGWNFGEVANNALFTQATQGQLDGTGIGAFNDRLRDAVHGGGPFDEDHRVYQGFGSGAFSDPNGLDTRSEAERQADYQHRVDLVKIGLTGNLKGYAMTTYDGRAVTGEQLDYNGQGAGYASQPAESVNYVDAHDNETLFDLLTYKLPTSVP
;
A
#
# COMPACT_ATOMS: atom_id res chain seq x y z
N MET A 1 2.85 0.39 -75.94
CA MET A 1 2.12 -0.63 -75.16
C MET A 1 2.55 -0.49 -73.71
N ASP A 2 2.32 0.64 -73.03
CA ASP A 2 1.08 1.43 -72.77
C ASP A 2 0.47 0.92 -71.44
N GLU A 3 0.65 1.65 -70.32
CA GLU A 3 -0.21 2.75 -69.81
C GLU A 3 -1.52 2.25 -69.13
N GLY A 4 -1.98 2.77 -67.99
CA GLY A 4 -1.31 3.69 -67.05
C GLY A 4 -2.21 4.39 -66.00
N VAL A 5 -1.79 4.31 -64.73
CA VAL A 5 -1.89 5.34 -63.66
C VAL A 5 -3.28 5.74 -63.03
N PHE A 6 -3.21 6.24 -61.78
CA PHE A 6 -4.21 6.98 -60.94
C PHE A 6 -5.39 6.24 -60.24
N VAL A 7 -5.93 6.64 -59.06
CA VAL A 7 -5.33 7.18 -57.80
C VAL A 7 -6.38 7.35 -56.64
N ARG A 8 -5.92 7.28 -55.37
CA ARG A 8 -6.47 7.81 -54.08
C ARG A 8 -7.89 7.49 -53.53
N THR A 9 -7.89 6.70 -52.45
CA THR A 9 -8.32 6.99 -51.04
C THR A 9 -9.69 7.57 -50.60
N LEU A 10 -10.07 7.12 -49.37
CA LEU A 10 -10.81 7.78 -48.26
C LEU A 10 -12.36 7.71 -48.17
N ILE A 11 -12.82 7.51 -46.91
CA ILE A 11 -14.09 7.96 -46.28
C ILE A 11 -15.38 7.20 -46.72
N ARG A 12 -16.29 6.76 -45.82
CA ARG A 12 -16.44 6.90 -44.34
C ARG A 12 -17.19 5.70 -43.71
N TRP A 13 -17.09 5.56 -42.38
CA TRP A 13 -17.88 4.64 -41.54
C TRP A 13 -18.93 5.40 -40.68
N LYS A 14 -19.64 4.71 -39.77
CA LYS A 14 -20.81 5.16 -38.95
C LYS A 14 -22.15 5.20 -39.73
N HIS A 15 -23.32 4.87 -39.16
CA HIS A 15 -23.73 4.42 -37.81
C HIS A 15 -25.11 3.73 -37.86
N ARG A 16 -25.42 2.81 -36.92
CA ARG A 16 -26.54 2.90 -35.94
C ARG A 16 -26.70 1.63 -35.07
N ARG A 17 -27.08 1.80 -33.80
CA ARG A 17 -27.55 0.75 -32.86
C ARG A 17 -29.07 0.92 -32.62
N LYS A 18 -29.66 -0.09 -31.95
CA LYS A 18 -30.99 -0.13 -31.28
C LYS A 18 -32.24 -0.33 -32.16
N HIS A 19 -32.95 -1.44 -31.89
CA HIS A 19 -34.32 -1.42 -31.34
C HIS A 19 -34.51 -2.65 -30.40
N ARG A 20 -35.59 -2.69 -29.61
CA ARG A 20 -35.90 -3.68 -28.55
C ARG A 20 -37.39 -4.07 -28.63
N ALA A 21 -37.77 -5.18 -27.98
CA ALA A 21 -39.16 -5.59 -27.62
C ALA A 21 -40.08 -6.08 -28.78
N SER A 22 -41.06 -7.00 -28.60
CA SER A 22 -41.47 -7.82 -27.42
C SER A 22 -42.57 -8.89 -27.75
N VAL A 23 -42.95 -9.72 -26.75
CA VAL A 23 -44.17 -10.58 -26.61
C VAL A 23 -44.11 -11.94 -27.35
N SER A 24 -44.33 -13.14 -26.77
CA SER A 24 -45.54 -13.63 -26.06
C SER A 24 -45.31 -14.91 -25.20
N ALA A 25 -46.32 -15.36 -24.42
CA ALA A 25 -46.39 -16.63 -23.65
C ALA A 25 -47.88 -17.06 -23.43
N ALA A 26 -48.29 -18.22 -22.87
CA ALA A 26 -47.59 -19.39 -22.33
C ALA A 26 -48.13 -20.74 -22.93
N LEU A 27 -48.82 -21.73 -22.30
CA LEU A 27 -49.35 -21.99 -20.94
C LEU A 27 -49.77 -23.49 -20.77
N ALA A 28 -49.58 -24.10 -19.58
CA ALA A 28 -50.32 -25.27 -19.02
C ALA A 28 -50.26 -26.69 -19.70
N ALA A 29 -50.55 -27.84 -19.03
CA ALA A 29 -50.49 -28.23 -17.60
C ALA A 29 -50.68 -29.77 -17.33
N ALA A 30 -50.04 -30.25 -16.25
CA ALA A 30 -50.47 -31.21 -15.20
C ALA A 30 -51.20 -32.57 -15.44
N VAL A 31 -50.81 -33.58 -14.62
CA VAL A 31 -51.66 -34.67 -14.01
C VAL A 31 -51.12 -34.98 -12.58
N SER A 32 -51.96 -35.48 -11.66
CA SER A 32 -51.65 -35.75 -10.24
C SER A 32 -52.16 -37.14 -9.78
N LEU A 33 -51.65 -37.78 -8.72
CA LEU A 33 -51.97 -37.62 -7.27
C LEU A 33 -50.94 -38.43 -6.41
N ALA A 34 -51.00 -38.72 -5.09
CA ALA A 34 -52.09 -38.74 -4.11
C ALA A 34 -51.64 -38.64 -2.61
N LEU A 35 -52.53 -38.08 -1.77
CA LEU A 35 -53.02 -38.49 -0.43
C LEU A 35 -52.11 -39.22 0.60
N GLY A 36 -52.15 -38.89 1.90
CA GLY A 36 -52.88 -37.81 2.61
C GLY A 36 -53.03 -38.04 4.14
N GLY A 37 -53.54 -37.04 4.88
CA GLY A 37 -53.89 -37.14 6.31
C GLY A 37 -54.25 -35.79 6.97
N LEU A 38 -55.25 -35.72 7.85
CA LEU A 38 -55.77 -34.47 8.46
C LEU A 38 -55.54 -34.39 9.98
N SER A 39 -55.40 -33.17 10.51
CA SER A 39 -56.26 -32.67 11.60
C SER A 39 -56.14 -31.14 11.78
N LEU A 40 -57.17 -30.52 12.35
CA LEU A 40 -57.32 -29.08 12.58
C LEU A 40 -57.80 -28.83 14.02
N LEU A 41 -57.24 -27.81 14.68
CA LEU A 41 -57.75 -27.06 15.85
C LEU A 41 -56.60 -26.08 16.25
N GLY A 42 -56.82 -24.83 16.64
CA GLY A 42 -58.03 -24.00 16.68
C GLY A 42 -57.72 -22.71 17.46
N ALA A 43 -57.91 -21.53 16.86
CA ALA A 43 -57.50 -20.26 17.46
C ALA A 43 -58.69 -19.44 18.01
N PRO A 44 -58.49 -18.73 19.13
CA PRO A 44 -59.24 -17.51 19.45
C PRO A 44 -58.32 -16.28 19.45
N THR A 45 -58.77 -15.20 18.81
CA THR A 45 -58.24 -13.84 19.02
C THR A 45 -58.92 -13.19 20.22
N MET A 46 -58.29 -12.19 20.84
CA MET A 46 -59.01 -11.03 21.40
C MET A 46 -58.11 -9.82 21.64
N ALA A 47 -58.72 -8.64 21.44
CA ALA A 47 -58.41 -7.28 21.90
C ALA A 47 -56.98 -6.86 22.31
N ALA A 48 -56.56 -5.70 21.81
CA ALA A 48 -55.52 -4.88 22.42
C ALA A 48 -56.12 -3.93 23.48
N ASP A 49 -55.33 -3.61 24.50
CA ASP A 49 -55.55 -2.50 25.43
C ASP A 49 -54.31 -1.60 25.43
N ALA A 50 -54.49 -0.29 25.59
CA ALA A 50 -53.40 0.69 25.52
C ALA A 50 -53.45 1.69 26.70
N PRO A 51 -52.34 1.82 27.44
CA PRO A 51 -52.04 3.07 28.14
C PRO A 51 -50.53 3.44 28.08
N PRO A 52 -50.14 4.65 28.51
CA PRO A 52 -50.77 5.94 28.23
C PRO A 52 -49.75 6.97 27.69
N THR A 53 -50.21 8.10 27.14
CA THR A 53 -49.32 9.21 26.78
C THR A 53 -49.01 10.10 28.00
N GLY A 54 -47.73 10.34 28.25
CA GLY A 54 -47.24 11.29 29.27
C GLY A 54 -45.73 11.48 29.12
N ALA A 55 -45.31 12.68 28.70
CA ALA A 55 -43.93 12.94 28.29
C ALA A 55 -43.09 13.60 29.39
N GLN A 56 -41.86 13.11 29.57
CA GLN A 56 -40.69 13.93 29.90
C GLN A 56 -39.49 13.45 29.05
N SER A 57 -38.59 14.37 28.74
CA SER A 57 -37.41 14.17 27.91
C SER A 57 -36.23 13.59 28.71
N GLY A 58 -35.52 12.62 28.14
CA GLY A 58 -34.25 12.09 28.64
C GLY A 58 -33.40 11.57 27.49
N ALA A 59 -32.09 11.78 27.56
CA ALA A 59 -31.10 11.62 26.50
C ALA A 59 -31.24 10.39 25.58
N SER A 60 -30.91 10.58 24.31
CA SER A 60 -30.44 9.50 23.44
C SER A 60 -29.17 8.88 24.04
N ALA A 61 -29.09 7.55 24.07
CA ALA A 61 -27.86 6.87 24.48
C ALA A 61 -26.75 7.15 23.45
N GLU A 62 -25.72 7.84 23.90
CA GLU A 62 -24.45 8.02 23.20
C GLU A 62 -23.79 6.64 23.01
N ALA A 63 -23.06 6.44 21.91
CA ALA A 63 -22.28 5.22 21.75
C ALA A 63 -21.20 5.17 22.83
N ALA A 64 -20.97 4.00 23.43
CA ALA A 64 -19.88 3.86 24.39
C ALA A 64 -18.54 4.14 23.68
N PRO A 65 -17.66 4.98 24.26
CA PRO A 65 -16.36 5.25 23.65
C PRO A 65 -15.52 3.97 23.62
N ASP A 66 -14.75 3.81 22.55
CA ASP A 66 -13.83 2.68 22.39
C ASP A 66 -12.78 2.66 23.52
N LEU A 67 -12.35 1.46 23.90
CA LEU A 67 -11.35 1.26 24.95
C LEU A 67 -10.00 1.83 24.49
N VAL A 68 -9.59 2.97 25.07
CA VAL A 68 -8.26 3.56 24.88
C VAL A 68 -7.33 3.11 26.01
N THR A 69 -6.19 2.52 25.65
CA THR A 69 -5.18 1.97 26.57
C THR A 69 -3.78 2.47 26.25
N ILE A 70 -2.87 2.33 27.22
CA ILE A 70 -1.44 2.61 27.06
C ILE A 70 -0.62 1.29 27.10
N PRO A 71 -0.66 0.45 26.05
CA PRO A 71 0.15 -0.75 25.97
C PRO A 71 1.65 -0.44 25.88
N GLY A 72 2.47 -1.24 26.56
CA GLY A 72 3.91 -1.01 26.70
C GLY A 72 4.62 -2.06 27.57
N SER A 73 5.95 -1.98 27.62
CA SER A 73 6.77 -2.84 28.50
C SER A 73 6.52 -2.57 30.00
N HIS A 74 5.83 -1.48 30.34
CA HIS A 74 5.40 -1.16 31.69
C HIS A 74 4.08 -1.85 32.12
N ASN A 75 3.35 -2.54 31.24
CA ASN A 75 1.98 -3.00 31.54
C ASN A 75 1.88 -3.95 32.75
N THR A 76 2.85 -4.84 32.95
CA THR A 76 2.88 -5.72 34.14
C THR A 76 3.05 -4.93 35.45
N ALA A 77 3.76 -3.79 35.41
CA ALA A 77 3.86 -2.87 36.55
C ALA A 77 2.58 -2.04 36.78
N MET A 78 1.74 -1.85 35.74
CA MET A 78 0.39 -1.30 35.85
C MET A 78 -0.65 -2.33 36.32
N GLY A 79 -0.30 -3.62 36.38
CA GLY A 79 -1.22 -4.70 36.78
C GLY A 79 -1.99 -5.33 35.61
N CYS A 80 -1.40 -5.37 34.41
CA CYS A 80 -1.84 -6.21 33.30
C CYS A 80 -1.33 -7.65 33.43
N ALA A 81 -1.82 -8.56 32.58
CA ALA A 81 -1.40 -9.96 32.58
C ALA A 81 -0.03 -10.16 31.89
N SER A 82 0.25 -9.38 30.84
CA SER A 82 1.52 -9.39 30.10
C SER A 82 2.06 -7.96 29.90
N GLN A 83 3.23 -7.86 29.26
CA GLN A 83 3.65 -6.63 28.58
C GLN A 83 2.83 -6.44 27.30
N TRP A 84 2.84 -5.22 26.74
CA TRP A 84 2.25 -4.88 25.44
C TRP A 84 0.79 -5.34 25.22
N GLN A 85 -0.04 -5.28 26.28
CA GLN A 85 -1.41 -5.81 26.27
C GLN A 85 -2.44 -4.72 25.89
N PRO A 86 -3.00 -4.69 24.67
CA PRO A 86 -3.87 -3.60 24.22
C PRO A 86 -5.27 -3.65 24.86
N ASP A 87 -5.78 -4.82 25.26
CA ASP A 87 -7.09 -4.97 25.94
C ASP A 87 -7.01 -4.74 27.47
N CYS A 88 -5.82 -4.40 27.99
CA CYS A 88 -5.61 -4.28 29.42
C CYS A 88 -6.35 -3.09 30.04
N SER A 89 -7.50 -3.37 30.68
CA SER A 89 -8.25 -2.38 31.47
C SER A 89 -7.45 -1.73 32.62
N SER A 90 -6.42 -2.38 33.16
CA SER A 90 -5.49 -1.79 34.16
C SER A 90 -4.61 -0.68 33.59
N ALA A 91 -4.45 -0.61 32.25
CA ALA A 91 -3.72 0.41 31.51
C ALA A 91 -4.66 1.34 30.71
N ALA A 92 -5.96 1.35 31.02
CA ALA A 92 -6.93 2.21 30.35
C ALA A 92 -6.75 3.69 30.72
N LEU A 93 -6.92 4.56 29.72
CA LEU A 93 -6.94 6.00 29.90
C LEU A 93 -8.39 6.48 30.04
N ALA A 94 -8.65 7.41 30.96
CA ALA A 94 -9.97 8.02 31.14
C ALA A 94 -10.09 9.31 30.31
N ARG A 95 -11.20 9.49 29.60
CA ARG A 95 -11.45 10.74 28.87
C ARG A 95 -11.83 11.86 29.84
N ASP A 96 -11.01 12.91 29.90
CA ASP A 96 -11.33 14.13 30.63
C ASP A 96 -12.44 14.92 29.90
N PRO A 97 -13.53 15.30 30.56
CA PRO A 97 -14.69 15.91 29.90
C PRO A 97 -14.49 17.37 29.50
N GLU A 98 -13.49 18.08 30.04
CA GLU A 98 -13.29 19.52 29.78
C GLU A 98 -12.30 19.75 28.63
N SER A 99 -11.23 18.95 28.54
CA SER A 99 -10.27 18.96 27.44
C SER A 99 -10.61 18.01 26.30
N GLY A 100 -11.31 16.91 26.59
CA GLY A 100 -11.54 15.82 25.65
C GLY A 100 -10.34 14.87 25.43
N LEU A 101 -9.21 15.12 26.09
CA LEU A 101 -8.03 14.26 26.10
C LEU A 101 -8.28 12.99 26.91
N TYR A 102 -7.55 11.92 26.62
CA TYR A 102 -7.50 10.72 27.44
C TYR A 102 -6.28 10.76 28.36
N THR A 103 -6.45 10.47 29.65
CA THR A 103 -5.37 10.52 30.64
C THR A 103 -5.54 9.51 31.78
N ALA A 104 -4.43 9.05 32.34
CA ALA A 104 -4.36 8.28 33.57
C ALA A 104 -2.97 8.41 34.21
N SER A 105 -2.89 8.15 35.52
CA SER A 105 -1.67 8.25 36.33
C SER A 105 -1.34 6.90 36.97
N PHE A 106 -0.12 6.42 36.78
CA PHE A 106 0.33 5.11 37.25
C PHE A 106 1.60 5.23 38.09
N ASN A 107 1.70 4.46 39.17
CA ASN A 107 2.91 4.42 40.00
C ASN A 107 3.85 3.36 39.46
N LEU A 108 4.88 3.78 38.73
CA LEU A 108 5.80 2.89 38.03
C LEU A 108 7.15 2.79 38.76
N PRO A 109 7.78 1.61 38.80
CA PRO A 109 9.10 1.45 39.39
C PRO A 109 10.17 2.15 38.53
N LYS A 110 11.40 2.23 39.06
CA LYS A 110 12.57 2.61 38.27
C LYS A 110 12.75 1.65 37.09
N GLY A 111 12.89 2.17 35.89
CA GLY A 111 13.22 1.38 34.70
C GLY A 111 13.30 2.25 33.44
N ASP A 112 13.70 1.60 32.36
CA ASP A 112 13.59 2.11 30.99
C ASP A 112 12.44 1.37 30.32
N TRP A 113 11.53 2.10 29.67
CA TRP A 113 10.21 1.62 29.28
C TRP A 113 9.87 2.07 27.86
N GLU A 114 9.00 1.32 27.20
CA GLU A 114 8.45 1.67 25.88
C GLU A 114 6.93 1.54 25.90
N TYR A 115 6.23 2.33 25.07
CA TYR A 115 4.78 2.29 24.95
C TYR A 115 4.21 2.83 23.63
N LYS A 116 2.91 2.60 23.45
CA LYS A 116 2.03 3.09 22.38
C LYS A 116 0.65 3.43 22.96
N VAL A 117 -0.24 3.98 22.13
CA VAL A 117 -1.70 3.94 22.35
C VAL A 117 -2.32 2.83 21.51
N ALA A 118 -3.31 2.14 22.07
CA ALA A 118 -4.24 1.29 21.33
C ALA A 118 -5.69 1.74 21.58
N ILE A 119 -6.57 1.51 20.61
CA ILE A 119 -7.99 1.87 20.63
C ILE A 119 -8.83 0.63 20.28
N GLY A 120 -9.95 0.43 20.98
CA GLY A 120 -10.83 -0.73 20.80
C GLY A 120 -10.33 -2.00 21.51
N GLY A 121 -9.17 -1.94 22.16
CA GLY A 121 -8.54 -3.10 22.80
C GLY A 121 -7.70 -3.98 21.87
N THR A 122 -7.49 -3.58 20.62
CA THR A 122 -6.68 -4.31 19.63
C THR A 122 -5.55 -3.42 19.08
N TRP A 123 -4.64 -4.00 18.29
CA TRP A 123 -3.58 -3.25 17.63
C TRP A 123 -4.02 -2.59 16.30
N ASP A 124 -5.21 -2.93 15.79
CA ASP A 124 -5.76 -2.47 14.50
C ASP A 124 -5.84 -0.94 14.38
N VAL A 125 -6.12 -0.27 15.50
CA VAL A 125 -6.11 1.19 15.62
C VAL A 125 -5.16 1.56 16.76
N SER A 126 -3.90 1.78 16.40
CA SER A 126 -2.83 2.09 17.35
C SER A 126 -1.92 3.22 16.86
N TYR A 127 -1.32 3.95 17.80
CA TYR A 127 -0.52 5.15 17.52
C TYR A 127 0.78 5.15 18.31
N GLY A 128 1.87 5.45 17.61
CA GLY A 128 3.23 5.49 18.15
C GLY A 128 3.83 6.89 18.17
N ALA A 129 5.15 6.96 18.09
CA ALA A 129 5.94 8.18 18.11
C ALA A 129 5.41 9.23 17.10
N GLY A 130 5.31 10.48 17.56
CA GLY A 130 4.78 11.59 16.78
C GLY A 130 3.25 11.61 16.59
N GLY A 131 2.52 10.56 16.97
CA GLY A 131 1.10 10.35 16.68
C GLY A 131 0.85 9.58 15.37
N ILE A 132 1.86 8.87 14.86
CA ILE A 132 1.77 8.13 13.59
C ILE A 132 0.99 6.81 13.78
N PRO A 133 -0.01 6.49 12.93
CA PRO A 133 -0.69 5.19 12.94
C PRO A 133 0.31 4.04 12.80
N GLY A 134 0.27 3.07 13.72
CA GLY A 134 1.22 1.94 13.76
C GLY A 134 2.69 2.31 13.98
N GLY A 135 3.03 3.59 14.22
CA GLY A 135 4.39 4.12 14.24
C GLY A 135 5.32 3.54 15.31
N ALA A 136 6.56 4.02 15.38
CA ALA A 136 7.57 3.50 16.31
C ALA A 136 7.13 3.55 17.80
N ASN A 137 7.70 2.69 18.63
CA ASN A 137 7.49 2.71 20.08
C ASN A 137 8.02 4.04 20.69
N ILE A 138 7.40 4.49 21.78
CA ILE A 138 7.85 5.69 22.52
C ILE A 138 8.61 5.24 23.76
N ALA A 139 9.92 5.47 23.75
CA ALA A 139 10.79 5.17 24.89
C ALA A 139 10.78 6.29 25.94
N TYR A 140 10.80 5.93 27.22
CA TYR A 140 10.97 6.86 28.34
C TYR A 140 11.60 6.15 29.57
N SER A 141 12.21 6.93 30.47
CA SER A 141 12.95 6.40 31.63
C SER A 141 12.48 7.00 32.94
N THR A 142 12.30 6.16 33.97
CA THR A 142 12.07 6.56 35.36
C THR A 142 13.34 6.33 36.17
N THR A 143 13.89 7.39 36.79
CA THR A 143 15.16 7.32 37.55
C THR A 143 14.99 6.74 38.97
N GLU A 144 13.77 6.86 39.52
CA GLU A 144 13.28 6.24 40.75
C GLU A 144 11.82 5.80 40.58
N ALA A 145 11.22 5.15 41.59
CA ALA A 145 9.81 4.78 41.53
C ALA A 145 8.94 6.03 41.71
N THR A 146 8.10 6.35 40.72
CA THR A 146 7.38 7.64 40.64
C THR A 146 5.99 7.49 40.01
N THR A 147 5.15 8.50 40.18
CA THR A 147 3.87 8.60 39.45
C THR A 147 4.12 9.18 38.07
N VAL A 148 3.79 8.43 37.02
CA VAL A 148 3.81 8.88 35.62
C VAL A 148 2.38 9.10 35.16
N THR A 149 2.08 10.29 34.66
CA THR A 149 0.78 10.61 34.04
C THR A 149 0.93 10.65 32.53
N PHE A 150 0.11 9.88 31.83
CA PHE A 150 0.04 9.84 30.37
C PHE A 150 -1.08 10.73 29.86
N TYR A 151 -0.89 11.31 28.69
CA TYR A 151 -1.87 12.13 27.98
C TYR A 151 -1.92 11.69 26.52
N TYR A 152 -3.12 11.44 26.01
CA TYR A 152 -3.40 11.13 24.61
C TYR A 152 -4.44 12.11 24.05
N ASP A 153 -4.11 12.73 22.93
CA ASP A 153 -5.03 13.54 22.14
C ASP A 153 -5.71 12.68 21.06
N PRO A 154 -7.02 12.42 21.12
CA PRO A 154 -7.72 11.62 20.10
C PRO A 154 -7.91 12.33 18.75
N VAL A 155 -7.53 13.61 18.62
CA VAL A 155 -7.64 14.40 17.38
C VAL A 155 -6.32 14.50 16.63
N THR A 156 -5.21 14.82 17.32
CA THR A 156 -3.85 14.81 16.70
C THR A 156 -3.13 13.47 16.84
N HIS A 157 -3.73 12.52 17.55
CA HIS A 157 -3.18 11.21 17.92
C HIS A 157 -1.85 11.24 18.69
N ARG A 158 -1.39 12.41 19.13
CA ARG A 158 -0.18 12.55 19.94
C ARG A 158 -0.39 11.97 21.33
N VAL A 159 0.60 11.21 21.79
CA VAL A 159 0.69 10.72 23.17
C VAL A 159 2.04 11.13 23.76
N TRP A 160 2.03 11.54 25.03
CA TRP A 160 3.21 11.97 25.80
C TRP A 160 2.97 11.72 27.28
N ASN A 161 3.98 11.91 28.13
CA ASN A 161 3.86 11.68 29.57
C ASN A 161 4.71 12.65 30.42
N THR A 162 4.59 12.57 31.74
CA THR A 162 5.26 13.49 32.68
C THR A 162 6.79 13.34 32.79
N THR A 163 7.43 12.38 32.12
CA THR A 163 8.90 12.36 32.01
C THR A 163 9.43 13.30 30.91
N ASP A 164 8.59 13.71 29.96
CA ASP A 164 8.98 14.58 28.85
C ASP A 164 9.23 16.04 29.30
N GLY A 165 8.81 16.37 30.53
CA GLY A 165 9.04 17.64 31.20
C GLY A 165 7.85 18.07 32.07
N PRO A 166 7.81 19.35 32.49
CA PRO A 166 6.70 19.87 33.30
C PRO A 166 5.37 19.82 32.53
N VAL A 167 4.28 19.59 33.27
CA VAL A 167 2.91 19.73 32.76
C VAL A 167 2.62 21.23 32.62
N ILE A 168 2.45 21.70 31.38
CA ILE A 168 2.26 23.13 31.06
C ILE A 168 0.79 23.40 30.68
N THR A 169 0.13 24.31 31.41
CA THR A 169 -1.22 24.81 31.08
C THR A 169 -1.21 26.32 30.88
N LEU A 170 -2.24 26.85 30.19
CA LEU A 170 -2.43 28.29 29.94
C LEU A 170 -3.63 28.87 30.71
N PRO A 171 -3.56 29.03 32.04
CA PRO A 171 -4.64 29.64 32.81
C PRO A 171 -4.87 31.11 32.44
N GLY A 172 -6.13 31.48 32.19
CA GLY A 172 -6.50 32.79 31.68
C GLY A 172 -7.99 32.97 31.39
N SER A 173 -8.35 34.10 30.78
CA SER A 173 -9.72 34.46 30.37
C SER A 173 -10.20 33.81 29.06
N LEU A 174 -9.47 32.80 28.58
CA LEU A 174 -9.81 31.99 27.40
C LEU A 174 -10.37 30.61 27.77
N GLN A 175 -10.34 30.25 29.06
CA GLN A 175 -10.54 28.88 29.51
C GLN A 175 -12.01 28.46 29.51
N SER A 176 -12.89 29.35 29.93
CA SER A 176 -14.35 29.16 29.82
C SER A 176 -14.80 28.89 28.38
N GLU A 177 -14.28 29.66 27.40
CA GLU A 177 -14.54 29.47 25.96
C GLU A 177 -13.98 28.13 25.41
N LEU A 178 -12.98 27.55 26.09
CA LEU A 178 -12.39 26.26 25.74
C LEU A 178 -13.03 25.06 26.44
N GLY A 179 -14.01 25.29 27.33
CA GLY A 179 -14.77 24.25 28.03
C GLY A 179 -14.36 23.99 29.48
N CYS A 180 -13.44 24.78 30.05
CA CYS A 180 -13.14 24.71 31.48
C CYS A 180 -14.37 25.12 32.31
N THR A 181 -14.75 24.30 33.29
CA THR A 181 -15.86 24.58 34.22
C THR A 181 -15.39 24.95 35.63
N ARG A 182 -14.08 24.84 35.87
CA ARG A 182 -13.40 25.09 37.13
C ARG A 182 -12.60 26.39 37.01
N GLY A 183 -12.54 27.18 38.08
CA GLY A 183 -11.81 28.45 38.11
C GLY A 183 -12.61 29.60 38.73
N ASP A 184 -11.96 30.74 38.86
CA ASP A 184 -12.64 31.99 39.19
C ASP A 184 -13.49 32.48 38.00
N ASN A 185 -14.42 33.40 38.25
CA ASN A 185 -15.33 33.99 37.26
C ASN A 185 -16.20 33.01 36.43
N GLY A 186 -16.18 31.70 36.71
CA GLY A 186 -17.04 30.69 36.08
C GLY A 186 -16.36 29.75 35.09
N GLY A 187 -15.03 29.62 35.14
CA GLY A 187 -14.25 28.71 34.28
C GLY A 187 -12.86 29.22 33.91
N ASP A 188 -12.48 30.41 34.38
CA ASP A 188 -11.22 31.07 34.02
C ASP A 188 -10.17 31.00 35.14
N TRP A 189 -8.90 31.21 34.76
CA TRP A 189 -7.75 31.27 35.67
C TRP A 189 -7.50 30.00 36.52
N ALA A 190 -7.92 28.83 36.01
CA ALA A 190 -7.70 27.53 36.64
C ALA A 190 -6.44 26.84 36.07
N PRO A 191 -5.33 26.75 36.82
CA PRO A 191 -4.10 26.12 36.34
C PRO A 191 -4.24 24.59 36.21
N ASP A 192 -5.25 24.00 36.85
CA ASP A 192 -5.58 22.58 36.85
C ASP A 192 -6.55 22.15 35.74
N CYS A 193 -7.13 23.09 34.97
CA CYS A 193 -7.92 22.73 33.80
C CYS A 193 -7.02 22.32 32.62
N LEU A 194 -7.28 21.14 32.07
CA LEU A 194 -6.50 20.56 30.96
C LEU A 194 -6.92 21.06 29.56
N ALA A 195 -7.98 21.86 29.42
CA ALA A 195 -8.48 22.26 28.09
C ALA A 195 -7.45 23.04 27.25
N PRO A 196 -6.58 23.89 27.85
CA PRO A 196 -5.38 24.42 27.20
C PRO A 196 -4.08 23.80 27.74
N LEU A 197 -4.03 22.46 27.87
CA LEU A 197 -2.80 21.71 28.13
C LEU A 197 -1.89 21.77 26.89
N MET A 198 -0.63 22.17 27.08
CA MET A 198 0.33 22.25 25.98
C MET A 198 1.08 20.94 25.78
N VAL A 199 1.25 20.53 24.52
CA VAL A 199 1.90 19.29 24.09
C VAL A 199 3.41 19.53 23.89
N PRO A 200 4.31 18.72 24.46
CA PRO A 200 5.75 18.83 24.19
C PRO A 200 6.11 18.51 22.74
N ARG A 201 7.18 19.13 22.23
CA ARG A 201 7.71 18.92 20.88
C ARG A 201 9.05 18.20 20.81
N GLY A 202 9.74 18.03 21.94
CA GLY A 202 11.04 17.33 22.05
C GLY A 202 12.26 18.23 21.79
N ASP A 203 12.07 19.44 21.29
CA ASP A 203 13.10 20.46 21.04
C ASP A 203 13.28 21.47 22.20
N GLY A 204 12.57 21.26 23.32
CA GLY A 204 12.47 22.20 24.43
C GLY A 204 11.29 23.17 24.33
N THR A 205 10.41 23.02 23.33
CA THR A 205 9.15 23.75 23.21
C THR A 205 7.91 22.90 23.53
N TRP A 206 6.87 23.58 23.99
CA TRP A 206 5.52 23.08 24.22
C TRP A 206 4.55 23.90 23.35
N THR A 207 3.50 23.29 22.82
CA THR A 207 2.53 24.00 21.97
C THR A 207 1.08 23.66 22.32
N TYR A 208 0.19 24.65 22.22
CA TYR A 208 -1.26 24.44 22.16
C TYR A 208 -1.81 25.27 20.99
N SER A 209 -2.82 24.76 20.27
CA SER A 209 -3.45 25.47 19.16
C SER A 209 -4.96 25.30 19.20
N THR A 210 -5.71 26.35 18.94
CA THR A 210 -7.19 26.30 18.91
C THR A 210 -7.81 27.41 18.05
N ASP A 211 -8.90 27.06 17.36
CA ASP A 211 -9.74 27.93 16.55
C ASP A 211 -11.07 28.31 17.24
N ARG A 212 -11.35 27.70 18.40
CA ARG A 212 -12.63 27.77 19.13
C ARG A 212 -12.93 29.13 19.77
N LEU A 213 -11.93 30.00 19.90
CA LEU A 213 -12.07 31.27 20.63
C LEU A 213 -12.93 32.28 19.85
N PRO A 214 -13.97 32.87 20.48
CA PRO A 214 -14.71 33.98 19.90
C PRO A 214 -13.86 35.22 19.59
N ALA A 215 -14.43 36.16 18.82
CA ALA A 215 -13.77 37.43 18.54
C ALA A 215 -13.66 38.29 19.81
N GLY A 216 -12.44 38.55 20.27
CA GLY A 216 -12.20 39.20 21.56
C GLY A 216 -10.75 39.49 21.89
N SER A 217 -10.55 40.08 23.06
CA SER A 217 -9.26 40.31 23.70
C SER A 217 -9.14 39.36 24.90
N TYR A 218 -8.02 38.64 25.00
CA TYR A 218 -7.81 37.58 25.98
C TYR A 218 -6.54 37.82 26.78
N GLU A 219 -6.55 37.45 28.07
CA GLU A 219 -5.38 37.46 28.95
C GLU A 219 -5.10 36.09 29.55
N LEU A 220 -3.82 35.74 29.73
CA LEU A 220 -3.40 34.47 30.35
C LEU A 220 -2.01 34.53 30.99
N LYS A 221 -1.64 33.45 31.67
CA LYS A 221 -0.27 33.10 32.06
C LYS A 221 0.06 31.67 31.66
N VAL A 222 1.33 31.29 31.75
CA VAL A 222 1.78 29.89 31.69
C VAL A 222 1.90 29.37 33.11
N ALA A 223 1.33 28.20 33.43
CA ALA A 223 1.46 27.54 34.73
C ALA A 223 2.09 26.15 34.60
N HIS A 224 2.86 25.75 35.63
CA HIS A 224 3.55 24.47 35.69
C HIS A 224 2.93 23.57 36.76
N GLY A 225 2.88 22.27 36.48
CA GLY A 225 2.48 21.25 37.46
C GLY A 225 1.04 21.44 37.96
N LEU A 226 0.14 21.89 37.09
CA LEU A 226 -1.29 22.09 37.37
C LEU A 226 -1.58 23.02 38.57
N SER A 227 -0.69 23.98 38.86
CA SER A 227 -0.82 24.84 40.04
C SER A 227 -0.25 26.25 39.83
N TRP A 228 -0.64 27.19 40.69
CA TRP A 228 -0.07 28.54 40.70
C TRP A 228 1.32 28.65 41.36
N ASN A 229 1.87 27.54 41.88
CA ASN A 229 3.15 27.55 42.61
C ASN A 229 4.33 28.01 41.73
N GLU A 230 4.30 27.65 40.45
CA GLU A 230 5.27 28.05 39.44
C GLU A 230 4.50 28.51 38.20
N ASN A 231 4.59 29.82 37.90
CA ASN A 231 3.88 30.44 36.78
C ASN A 231 4.66 31.61 36.20
N TYR A 232 4.48 31.85 34.90
CA TYR A 232 5.24 32.80 34.11
C TYR A 232 4.30 33.74 33.35
N GLY A 233 4.64 35.03 33.41
CA GLY A 233 3.96 36.11 32.69
C GLY A 233 4.84 36.68 31.57
N GLY A 234 4.46 37.86 31.08
CA GLY A 234 5.14 38.58 30.00
C GLY A 234 6.66 38.62 30.12
N ASP A 235 7.35 38.49 28.98
CA ASP A 235 8.79 38.29 28.85
C ASP A 235 9.37 37.03 29.55
N GLY A 236 8.53 36.11 30.02
CA GLY A 236 8.95 34.92 30.79
C GLY A 236 9.28 35.22 32.25
N ALA A 237 8.73 36.32 32.81
CA ALA A 237 8.98 36.70 34.19
C ALA A 237 8.18 35.81 35.18
N PRO A 238 8.82 35.17 36.18
CA PRO A 238 8.14 34.43 37.24
C PRO A 238 7.11 35.31 37.97
N GLY A 239 5.85 34.87 38.02
CA GLY A 239 4.74 35.62 38.60
C GLY A 239 4.38 36.93 37.87
N GLY A 240 4.95 37.19 36.69
CA GLY A 240 4.87 38.46 35.96
C GLY A 240 3.46 38.90 35.51
N ALA A 241 3.39 40.00 34.77
CA ALA A 241 2.14 40.50 34.19
C ALA A 241 1.54 39.48 33.20
N ASN A 242 0.23 39.52 32.96
CA ASN A 242 -0.43 38.62 32.03
C ASN A 242 0.10 38.82 30.59
N TYR A 243 0.12 37.75 29.81
CA TYR A 243 0.14 37.84 28.35
C TYR A 243 -1.24 38.32 27.87
N SER A 244 -1.27 39.14 26.83
CA SER A 244 -2.51 39.64 26.22
C SER A 244 -2.47 39.49 24.70
N PHE A 245 -3.54 39.00 24.09
CA PHE A 245 -3.69 38.92 22.64
C PHE A 245 -5.11 39.26 22.18
N ASN A 246 -5.30 39.43 20.87
CA ASN A 246 -6.61 39.65 20.26
C ASN A 246 -6.81 38.62 19.15
N THR A 247 -8.03 38.11 18.98
CA THR A 247 -8.37 37.18 17.90
C THR A 247 -9.77 37.47 17.34
N LYS A 248 -10.11 36.88 16.19
CA LYS A 248 -11.47 36.84 15.64
C LYS A 248 -12.04 35.42 15.82
N ALA A 249 -13.35 35.27 15.70
CA ALA A 249 -13.97 33.94 15.70
C ALA A 249 -13.54 33.15 14.45
N GLY A 250 -13.04 31.93 14.62
CA GLY A 250 -12.51 31.11 13.52
C GLY A 250 -11.07 31.44 13.12
N ASN A 251 -10.32 32.16 13.96
CA ASN A 251 -8.87 32.30 13.83
C ASN A 251 -8.16 31.20 14.61
N LEU A 252 -7.22 30.49 13.97
CA LEU A 252 -6.33 29.56 14.66
C LEU A 252 -5.31 30.35 15.48
N VAL A 253 -5.46 30.29 16.80
CA VAL A 253 -4.50 30.83 17.76
C VAL A 253 -3.54 29.71 18.14
N THR A 254 -2.24 29.92 17.90
CA THR A 254 -1.18 28.97 18.27
C THR A 254 -0.28 29.58 19.33
N PHE A 255 -0.14 28.88 20.44
CA PHE A 255 0.67 29.22 21.60
C PHE A 255 1.91 28.33 21.62
N THR A 256 3.10 28.92 21.63
CA THR A 256 4.38 28.20 21.67
C THR A 256 5.18 28.65 22.89
N TYR A 257 5.41 27.75 23.83
CA TYR A 257 6.15 28.00 25.06
C TYR A 257 7.55 27.39 25.00
N THR A 258 8.59 28.20 25.20
CA THR A 258 9.99 27.73 25.24
C THR A 258 10.42 27.56 26.71
N LEU A 259 10.65 26.32 27.15
CA LEU A 259 10.95 26.03 28.55
C LEU A 259 12.24 26.70 29.04
N ALA A 260 13.28 26.75 28.20
CA ALA A 260 14.59 27.30 28.55
C ALA A 260 14.62 28.84 28.72
N THR A 261 13.59 29.56 28.26
CA THR A 261 13.47 31.02 28.38
C THR A 261 12.21 31.45 29.16
N HIS A 262 11.34 30.50 29.46
CA HIS A 262 9.99 30.68 29.99
C HIS A 262 9.08 31.61 29.15
N LYS A 263 9.44 31.87 27.89
CA LYS A 263 8.65 32.75 27.02
C LYS A 263 7.53 31.97 26.32
N LEU A 264 6.35 32.58 26.30
CA LEU A 264 5.25 32.21 25.42
C LEU A 264 5.19 33.17 24.23
N ASP A 265 5.26 32.63 23.03
CA ASP A 265 4.88 33.31 21.79
C ASP A 265 3.43 32.93 21.42
N ILE A 266 2.69 33.88 20.85
CA ILE A 266 1.27 33.71 20.48
C ILE A 266 1.09 34.19 19.04
N ASP A 267 0.81 33.26 18.13
CA ASP A 267 0.45 33.54 16.75
C ASP A 267 -1.07 33.45 16.55
N VAL A 268 -1.60 34.26 15.63
CA VAL A 268 -3.04 34.41 15.37
C VAL A 268 -3.27 34.53 13.87
N ALA A 269 -3.51 33.39 13.22
CA ALA A 269 -3.86 33.29 11.81
C ALA A 269 -5.37 33.07 11.63
N ASP A 270 -5.92 33.24 10.42
CA ASP A 270 -7.25 32.72 10.10
C ASP A 270 -7.15 31.16 10.07
N ALA A 271 -8.13 30.41 10.59
CA ALA A 271 -7.99 28.95 10.70
C ALA A 271 -8.00 28.27 9.32
N PRO A 272 -7.16 27.24 9.09
CA PRO A 272 -7.16 26.49 7.84
C PRO A 272 -8.50 25.79 7.68
N LEU A 273 -9.19 26.06 6.57
CA LEU A 273 -10.47 25.40 6.25
C LEU A 273 -10.28 23.89 6.14
N LYS A 274 -11.30 23.12 6.55
CA LYS A 274 -11.28 21.66 6.45
C LYS A 274 -10.91 21.24 5.01
N GLY A 275 -9.90 20.39 4.86
CA GLY A 275 -9.44 19.90 3.56
C GLY A 275 -8.27 20.65 2.91
N VAL A 276 -7.82 21.79 3.44
CA VAL A 276 -6.75 22.60 2.82
C VAL A 276 -5.42 21.86 2.91
N GLY A 277 -4.76 21.65 1.76
CA GLY A 277 -3.56 20.83 1.63
C GLY A 277 -3.85 19.33 1.43
N GLU A 278 -5.10 18.90 1.58
CA GLU A 278 -5.56 17.52 1.36
C GLU A 278 -6.26 17.39 0.00
N GLN A 279 -6.40 16.17 -0.53
CA GLN A 279 -7.21 15.83 -1.71
C GLN A 279 -8.32 14.84 -1.30
N ARG A 280 -9.43 15.34 -0.75
CA ARG A 280 -10.49 14.48 -0.13
C ARG A 280 -11.73 14.30 -1.01
N ALA A 281 -11.88 15.13 -2.04
CA ALA A 281 -12.91 14.95 -3.06
C ALA A 281 -12.38 14.01 -4.16
N TYR A 282 -13.28 13.35 -4.87
CA TYR A 282 -12.94 12.48 -6.01
C TYR A 282 -13.68 12.96 -7.25
N TRP A 283 -13.03 12.98 -8.41
CA TRP A 283 -13.71 13.16 -9.69
C TRP A 283 -14.04 11.77 -10.25
N VAL A 284 -15.34 11.45 -10.31
CA VAL A 284 -15.85 10.06 -10.47
C VAL A 284 -16.58 9.80 -11.79
N GLY A 285 -16.50 10.75 -12.72
CA GLY A 285 -17.06 10.68 -14.08
C GLY A 285 -17.16 12.09 -14.69
N GLU A 286 -17.35 12.21 -16.01
CA GLU A 286 -17.16 13.48 -16.76
C GLU A 286 -17.91 14.69 -16.15
N LYS A 287 -19.06 14.46 -15.52
CA LYS A 287 -19.92 15.50 -14.92
C LYS A 287 -20.18 15.32 -13.41
N THR A 288 -19.49 14.39 -12.75
CA THR A 288 -19.79 13.99 -11.36
C THR A 288 -18.53 13.99 -10.48
N LEU A 289 -18.61 14.64 -9.33
CA LEU A 289 -17.64 14.53 -8.25
C LEU A 289 -18.28 13.89 -7.01
N ALA A 290 -17.47 13.20 -6.21
CA ALA A 290 -17.85 12.72 -4.88
C ALA A 290 -17.27 13.65 -3.81
N TRP A 291 -18.13 14.11 -2.89
CA TRP A 291 -17.75 14.97 -1.77
C TRP A 291 -17.92 14.25 -0.43
N PRO A 292 -16.88 14.21 0.44
CA PRO A 292 -16.92 13.49 1.71
C PRO A 292 -17.79 14.22 2.75
N VAL A 293 -18.64 13.47 3.44
CA VAL A 293 -19.48 14.03 4.52
C VAL A 293 -18.66 14.54 5.72
N SER A 294 -17.39 14.12 5.87
CA SER A 294 -16.48 14.63 6.89
C SER A 294 -16.01 16.07 6.69
N LEU A 295 -16.26 16.67 5.51
CA LEU A 295 -16.02 18.09 5.24
C LEU A 295 -17.25 18.98 5.49
N LEU A 296 -18.39 18.43 5.92
CA LEU A 296 -19.55 19.24 6.27
C LEU A 296 -19.28 20.12 7.52
N PRO A 297 -19.95 21.28 7.65
CA PRO A 297 -19.92 22.07 8.88
C PRO A 297 -20.58 21.30 10.03
N ASP A 298 -20.14 21.56 11.25
CA ASP A 298 -20.57 20.79 12.41
C ASP A 298 -22.07 20.96 12.67
N GLY A 299 -22.77 19.85 12.95
CA GLY A 299 -24.22 19.81 13.09
C GLY A 299 -25.02 19.82 11.78
N VAL A 300 -24.37 19.87 10.60
CA VAL A 300 -25.03 19.69 9.29
C VAL A 300 -25.04 18.22 8.89
N SER A 301 -26.23 17.63 8.72
CA SER A 301 -26.36 16.25 8.26
C SER A 301 -26.34 16.13 6.72
N ARG A 302 -25.98 14.94 6.22
CA ARG A 302 -26.04 14.59 4.80
C ARG A 302 -27.41 14.89 4.19
N ASP A 303 -28.48 14.52 4.89
CA ASP A 303 -29.86 14.67 4.41
C ASP A 303 -30.27 16.14 4.32
N GLN A 304 -29.78 17.01 5.20
CA GLN A 304 -29.98 18.46 5.13
C GLN A 304 -29.28 19.08 3.91
N VAL A 305 -28.18 18.49 3.44
CA VAL A 305 -27.51 18.93 2.20
C VAL A 305 -28.32 18.49 0.98
N ILE A 306 -28.82 17.25 0.97
CA ILE A 306 -29.61 16.70 -0.16
C ILE A 306 -30.99 17.37 -0.27
N SER A 307 -31.63 17.73 0.85
CA SER A 307 -32.89 18.49 0.86
C SER A 307 -32.69 19.99 0.56
N GLY A 308 -31.45 20.49 0.62
CA GLY A 308 -31.10 21.90 0.48
C GLY A 308 -31.29 22.74 1.76
N GLU A 309 -31.80 22.16 2.85
CA GLU A 309 -32.00 22.83 4.14
C GLU A 309 -30.70 23.40 4.74
N ALA A 310 -29.55 22.79 4.44
CA ALA A 310 -28.23 23.23 4.91
C ALA A 310 -27.77 24.58 4.33
N GLY A 311 -28.35 25.03 3.20
CA GLY A 311 -27.98 26.30 2.55
C GLY A 311 -26.55 26.36 2.00
N LEU A 312 -25.91 25.21 1.80
CA LEU A 312 -24.55 25.11 1.26
C LEU A 312 -24.52 25.26 -0.27
N ALA A 313 -23.47 25.90 -0.75
CA ALA A 313 -23.11 26.01 -2.15
C ALA A 313 -21.72 25.39 -2.37
N TYR A 314 -21.54 24.76 -3.52
CA TYR A 314 -20.32 24.06 -3.91
C TYR A 314 -19.78 24.64 -5.21
N THR A 315 -18.46 24.71 -5.33
CA THR A 315 -17.78 25.31 -6.49
C THR A 315 -16.56 24.47 -6.86
N LEU A 316 -16.48 24.04 -8.11
CA LEU A 316 -15.29 23.45 -8.72
C LEU A 316 -14.32 24.57 -9.06
N VAL A 317 -13.08 24.45 -8.62
CA VAL A 317 -12.00 25.43 -8.84
C VAL A 317 -10.96 24.80 -9.75
N THR A 318 -10.58 25.50 -10.81
CA THR A 318 -9.63 25.02 -11.83
C THR A 318 -8.53 26.04 -12.07
N ALA A 319 -7.26 25.66 -11.92
CA ALA A 319 -6.10 26.50 -12.23
C ALA A 319 -5.07 25.74 -13.10
N PRO A 320 -5.00 26.02 -14.42
CA PRO A 320 -4.16 25.27 -15.36
C PRO A 320 -2.66 25.23 -15.04
N ASP A 321 -2.13 26.24 -14.35
CA ASP A 321 -0.71 26.35 -13.98
C ASP A 321 -0.46 26.09 -12.48
N GLY A 322 -1.51 25.78 -11.71
CA GLY A 322 -1.50 25.74 -10.25
C GLY A 322 -1.76 27.10 -9.60
N GLY A 323 -1.56 27.18 -8.27
CA GLY A 323 -1.75 28.40 -7.48
C GLY A 323 -3.17 28.68 -7.00
N ALA A 324 -4.13 27.76 -7.20
CA ALA A 324 -5.44 27.87 -6.58
C ALA A 324 -5.37 27.59 -5.07
N GLY A 325 -6.08 28.38 -4.28
CA GLY A 325 -6.09 28.29 -2.81
C GLY A 325 -7.16 29.17 -2.19
N VAL A 326 -6.99 29.51 -0.92
CA VAL A 326 -7.89 30.39 -0.17
C VAL A 326 -7.09 31.46 0.55
N ASP A 327 -7.54 32.71 0.43
CA ASP A 327 -7.08 33.88 1.20
C ASP A 327 -8.30 34.67 1.69
N GLY A 328 -8.24 35.21 2.91
CA GLY A 328 -9.33 35.97 3.53
C GLY A 328 -10.69 35.25 3.59
N GLY A 329 -10.72 33.92 3.52
CA GLY A 329 -11.94 33.11 3.47
C GLY A 329 -12.61 33.01 2.09
N ALA A 330 -11.94 33.41 1.00
CA ALA A 330 -12.41 33.33 -0.38
C ALA A 330 -11.42 32.58 -1.29
N VAL A 331 -11.91 31.97 -2.39
CA VAL A 331 -11.06 31.29 -3.37
C VAL A 331 -10.20 32.29 -4.13
N THR A 332 -8.91 31.99 -4.27
CA THR A 332 -7.93 32.75 -5.06
C THR A 332 -7.22 31.86 -6.07
N GLY A 333 -6.69 32.45 -7.15
CA GLY A 333 -5.74 31.79 -8.05
C GLY A 333 -6.30 30.77 -9.04
N GLY A 334 -7.62 30.61 -9.15
CA GLY A 334 -8.25 29.72 -10.14
C GLY A 334 -9.65 30.16 -10.55
N ASP A 335 -10.09 29.68 -11.72
CA ASP A 335 -11.45 29.89 -12.21
C ASP A 335 -12.46 29.06 -11.39
N SER A 336 -13.65 29.62 -11.17
CA SER A 336 -14.67 29.06 -10.27
C SER A 336 -15.97 28.72 -11.01
N HIS A 337 -16.37 27.45 -10.98
CA HIS A 337 -17.52 26.90 -11.69
C HIS A 337 -18.54 26.33 -10.70
N PRO A 338 -19.82 26.74 -10.71
CA PRO A 338 -20.79 26.29 -9.73
C PRO A 338 -21.13 24.81 -9.90
N LEU A 339 -21.23 24.09 -8.77
CA LEU A 339 -21.67 22.70 -8.68
C LEU A 339 -23.09 22.61 -8.08
N THR A 340 -23.81 21.56 -8.48
CA THR A 340 -25.14 21.22 -7.95
C THR A 340 -25.08 19.98 -7.06
N VAL A 341 -25.90 19.88 -6.03
CA VAL A 341 -26.05 18.62 -5.27
C VAL A 341 -26.98 17.69 -6.07
N ILE A 342 -26.50 16.51 -6.45
CA ILE A 342 -27.29 15.48 -7.15
C ILE A 342 -27.97 14.54 -6.13
N GLY A 343 -27.31 14.26 -5.01
CA GLY A 343 -27.77 13.30 -4.00
C GLY A 343 -26.76 12.17 -3.79
N ASP A 344 -27.17 10.94 -4.07
CA ASP A 344 -26.31 9.75 -3.97
C ASP A 344 -25.42 9.57 -5.20
N LEU A 345 -24.26 8.92 -5.01
CA LEU A 345 -23.43 8.45 -6.12
C LEU A 345 -24.13 7.33 -6.91
N PRO A 346 -23.90 7.21 -8.23
CA PRO A 346 -24.38 6.07 -9.01
C PRO A 346 -23.82 4.75 -8.46
N SER A 347 -24.64 3.68 -8.43
CA SER A 347 -24.19 2.39 -7.85
C SER A 347 -22.87 1.92 -8.47
N GLN A 348 -22.74 2.02 -9.80
CA GLN A 348 -21.53 1.69 -10.56
C GLN A 348 -20.24 2.33 -9.98
N VAL A 349 -20.31 3.56 -9.45
CA VAL A 349 -19.17 4.22 -8.79
C VAL A 349 -18.89 3.57 -7.44
N THR A 350 -19.91 3.31 -6.62
CA THR A 350 -19.79 2.69 -5.30
C THR A 350 -19.67 1.16 -5.30
N ASP A 351 -19.82 0.53 -6.47
CA ASP A 351 -19.56 -0.88 -6.73
C ASP A 351 -18.09 -1.07 -7.15
N ALA A 352 -17.51 -0.10 -7.87
CA ALA A 352 -16.09 -0.05 -8.24
C ALA A 352 -15.19 0.56 -7.14
N HIS A 353 -15.73 1.51 -6.36
CA HIS A 353 -15.04 2.20 -5.27
C HIS A 353 -15.90 2.15 -3.99
N PRO A 354 -15.88 1.03 -3.24
CA PRO A 354 -16.68 0.81 -2.03
C PRO A 354 -16.47 1.86 -0.93
N ASN A 355 -15.24 2.39 -0.82
CA ASN A 355 -14.84 3.46 0.07
C ASN A 355 -15.61 4.78 -0.14
N LEU A 356 -16.16 5.02 -1.34
CA LEU A 356 -16.95 6.23 -1.64
C LEU A 356 -18.43 6.12 -1.21
N ARG A 357 -18.85 5.02 -0.59
CA ARG A 357 -20.22 4.85 -0.09
C ARG A 357 -20.55 5.92 0.96
N GLY A 358 -21.74 6.53 0.84
CA GLY A 358 -22.18 7.61 1.72
C GLY A 358 -21.67 9.01 1.34
N TYR A 359 -20.75 9.15 0.38
CA TYR A 359 -20.37 10.47 -0.17
C TYR A 359 -21.58 11.16 -0.83
N LEU A 360 -21.49 12.48 -0.97
CA LEU A 360 -22.44 13.31 -1.72
C LEU A 360 -22.02 13.40 -3.18
N ALA A 361 -22.96 13.17 -4.10
CA ALA A 361 -22.73 13.41 -5.53
C ALA A 361 -22.91 14.90 -5.85
N LEU A 362 -21.87 15.51 -6.43
CA LEU A 362 -21.87 16.88 -6.94
C LEU A 362 -21.82 16.88 -8.47
N GLY A 363 -22.69 17.66 -9.10
CA GLY A 363 -22.86 17.75 -10.54
C GLY A 363 -22.29 19.02 -11.16
N ILE A 364 -21.48 18.88 -12.21
CA ILE A 364 -20.94 19.99 -13.02
C ILE A 364 -22.01 20.63 -13.90
N GLY A 365 -23.02 19.84 -14.32
CA GLY A 365 -24.07 20.32 -15.24
C GLY A 365 -23.49 20.85 -16.56
N ASP A 366 -24.04 21.96 -17.03
CA ASP A 366 -23.58 22.65 -18.25
C ASP A 366 -22.40 23.63 -18.00
N SER A 367 -21.85 23.70 -16.78
CA SER A 367 -20.79 24.67 -16.42
C SER A 367 -19.47 24.47 -17.18
N LEU A 368 -19.17 23.24 -17.63
CA LEU A 368 -17.99 22.90 -18.42
C LEU A 368 -18.33 21.95 -19.58
N THR A 369 -17.86 22.24 -20.79
CA THR A 369 -17.89 21.29 -21.91
C THR A 369 -16.98 20.08 -21.66
N SER A 370 -17.15 18.99 -22.42
CA SER A 370 -16.25 17.83 -22.37
C SER A 370 -14.79 18.18 -22.69
N GLU A 371 -14.56 19.21 -23.50
CA GLU A 371 -13.22 19.73 -23.84
C GLU A 371 -12.62 20.48 -22.65
N GLN A 372 -13.41 21.34 -21.99
CA GLN A 372 -12.97 22.06 -20.78
C GLN A 372 -12.74 21.12 -19.59
N VAL A 373 -13.50 20.04 -19.45
CA VAL A 373 -13.23 19.00 -18.43
C VAL A 373 -11.87 18.35 -18.68
N ARG A 374 -11.55 17.97 -19.93
CA ARG A 374 -10.26 17.35 -20.28
C ARG A 374 -9.07 18.29 -20.12
N GLU A 375 -9.27 19.61 -20.24
CA GLU A 375 -8.25 20.62 -19.95
C GLU A 375 -8.12 20.90 -18.44
N ALA A 376 -9.22 20.90 -17.68
CA ALA A 376 -9.18 21.05 -16.22
C ALA A 376 -8.39 19.92 -15.54
N LEU A 377 -8.48 18.69 -16.05
CA LEU A 377 -7.73 17.51 -15.58
C LEU A 377 -6.21 17.59 -15.84
N ARG A 378 -5.70 18.67 -16.44
CA ARG A 378 -4.26 18.91 -16.73
C ARG A 378 -3.63 19.97 -15.85
N GLY A 379 -4.40 20.56 -14.95
CA GLY A 379 -3.97 21.56 -13.97
C GLY A 379 -4.42 21.19 -12.56
N GLN A 380 -4.39 22.17 -11.66
CA GLN A 380 -4.93 22.02 -10.33
C GLN A 380 -6.46 22.00 -10.37
N VAL A 381 -7.03 21.00 -9.69
CA VAL A 381 -8.48 20.90 -9.44
C VAL A 381 -8.72 20.87 -7.93
N ALA A 382 -9.63 21.72 -7.46
CA ALA A 382 -10.11 21.73 -6.08
C ALA A 382 -11.63 21.91 -6.02
N VAL A 383 -12.26 21.61 -4.89
CA VAL A 383 -13.67 21.93 -4.62
C VAL A 383 -13.77 22.74 -3.34
N ALA A 384 -14.50 23.85 -3.43
CA ALA A 384 -14.81 24.77 -2.34
C ALA A 384 -16.26 24.59 -1.88
N GLN A 385 -16.49 24.65 -0.57
CA GLN A 385 -17.81 24.57 0.08
C GLN A 385 -18.00 25.79 0.98
N GLY A 386 -19.12 26.51 0.83
CA GLY A 386 -19.49 27.63 1.69
C GLY A 386 -21.00 27.83 1.76
N ARG A 387 -21.47 28.81 2.54
CA ARG A 387 -22.87 29.26 2.42
C ARG A 387 -23.00 30.20 1.22
N SER A 388 -24.15 30.18 0.54
CA SER A 388 -24.39 31.05 -0.62
C SER A 388 -24.22 32.54 -0.24
N GLY A 389 -23.20 33.20 -0.81
CA GLY A 389 -22.84 34.59 -0.50
C GLY A 389 -22.15 34.80 0.87
N GLY A 390 -21.68 33.74 1.51
CA GLY A 390 -20.96 33.77 2.79
C GLY A 390 -19.51 33.27 2.71
N VAL A 391 -18.88 33.15 3.87
CA VAL A 391 -17.51 32.60 4.02
C VAL A 391 -17.49 31.10 3.65
N LEU A 392 -16.36 30.64 3.15
CA LEU A 392 -16.07 29.22 2.97
C LEU A 392 -16.06 28.45 4.30
N SER A 393 -16.13 27.12 4.19
CA SER A 393 -16.20 26.16 5.32
C SER A 393 -15.34 24.92 5.08
N ALA A 394 -15.06 24.58 3.83
CA ALA A 394 -14.08 23.59 3.42
C ALA A 394 -13.54 23.94 2.03
N PHE A 395 -12.30 23.53 1.74
CA PHE A 395 -11.65 23.62 0.44
C PHE A 395 -10.64 22.48 0.34
N THR A 396 -10.71 21.63 -0.69
CA THR A 396 -9.81 20.47 -0.83
C THR A 396 -9.50 20.17 -2.29
N GLY A 397 -8.35 19.56 -2.57
CA GLY A 397 -8.01 19.01 -3.88
C GLY A 397 -8.89 17.82 -4.28
N VAL A 398 -8.75 17.37 -5.53
CA VAL A 398 -9.59 16.31 -6.10
C VAL A 398 -8.73 15.15 -6.64
N GLN A 399 -8.95 13.94 -6.14
CA GLN A 399 -8.34 12.72 -6.68
C GLN A 399 -8.99 12.35 -8.03
N LEU A 400 -8.17 12.08 -9.06
CA LEU A 400 -8.62 12.06 -10.45
C LEU A 400 -8.73 10.67 -11.09
N ALA A 401 -8.21 9.60 -10.46
CA ALA A 401 -8.09 8.30 -11.12
C ALA A 401 -9.39 7.73 -11.72
N PRO A 402 -10.56 7.78 -11.04
CA PRO A 402 -11.80 7.21 -11.60
C PRO A 402 -12.32 7.94 -12.86
N VAL A 403 -12.21 9.27 -12.93
CA VAL A 403 -12.57 10.01 -14.16
C VAL A 403 -11.53 9.83 -15.27
N LEU A 404 -10.26 9.61 -14.93
CA LEU A 404 -9.24 9.26 -15.93
C LEU A 404 -9.54 7.89 -16.57
N ASP A 405 -10.01 6.93 -15.78
CA ASP A 405 -10.45 5.63 -16.30
C ASP A 405 -11.69 5.73 -17.18
N GLU A 406 -12.72 6.48 -16.76
CA GLU A 406 -13.93 6.72 -17.57
C GLU A 406 -13.60 7.38 -18.92
N LEU A 407 -12.70 8.37 -18.93
CA LEU A 407 -12.46 9.23 -20.07
C LEU A 407 -11.37 8.75 -21.04
N TYR A 408 -10.49 7.83 -20.63
CA TYR A 408 -9.29 7.48 -21.38
C TYR A 408 -8.98 5.98 -21.41
N ALA A 409 -8.93 5.30 -20.26
CA ALA A 409 -8.31 3.97 -20.14
C ALA A 409 -8.94 2.91 -21.06
N ALA A 410 -10.27 2.90 -21.21
CA ALA A 410 -10.98 1.94 -22.07
C ALA A 410 -10.62 2.03 -23.57
N THR A 411 -9.99 3.12 -24.04
CA THR A 411 -9.43 3.22 -25.39
C THR A 411 -7.90 3.10 -25.39
N ALA A 412 -7.23 3.52 -24.32
CA ALA A 412 -5.79 3.34 -24.17
C ALA A 412 -5.39 1.86 -24.14
N ARG A 413 -6.17 1.00 -23.45
CA ARG A 413 -5.98 -0.47 -23.40
C ARG A 413 -6.09 -1.18 -24.76
N ASP A 414 -6.79 -0.60 -25.74
CA ASP A 414 -6.87 -1.14 -27.10
C ASP A 414 -5.60 -0.83 -27.94
N GLY A 415 -4.68 -0.02 -27.42
CA GLY A 415 -3.47 0.42 -28.11
C GLY A 415 -2.18 0.09 -27.36
N ALA A 416 -1.13 -0.24 -28.10
CA ALA A 416 0.19 -0.50 -27.51
C ALA A 416 0.81 0.77 -26.91
N LEU A 417 1.57 0.57 -25.84
CA LEU A 417 2.42 1.54 -25.13
C LEU A 417 3.90 1.11 -25.20
N GLY A 418 4.81 1.97 -24.72
CA GLY A 418 6.25 1.76 -24.80
C GLY A 418 6.77 1.83 -26.24
N VAL A 419 7.70 0.93 -26.56
CA VAL A 419 8.34 0.84 -27.89
C VAL A 419 7.65 -0.23 -28.75
N THR A 420 7.22 0.18 -29.94
CA THR A 420 6.57 -0.66 -30.96
C THR A 420 7.37 -0.63 -32.26
N TRP A 421 7.22 -1.65 -33.12
CA TRP A 421 8.11 -1.86 -34.26
C TRP A 421 7.35 -1.91 -35.58
N ALA A 422 7.79 -1.10 -36.56
CA ALA A 422 7.25 -1.08 -37.92
C ALA A 422 8.40 -1.00 -38.93
N ASP A 423 8.48 -1.97 -39.86
CA ASP A 423 9.56 -2.11 -40.86
C ASP A 423 11.00 -2.02 -40.28
N GLY A 424 11.16 -2.37 -39.00
CA GLY A 424 12.43 -2.31 -38.25
C GLY A 424 12.74 -0.97 -37.55
N ALA A 425 11.88 0.04 -37.70
CA ALA A 425 11.99 1.31 -36.98
C ALA A 425 11.15 1.31 -35.68
N PRO A 426 11.66 1.89 -34.57
CA PRO A 426 10.90 2.04 -33.33
C PRO A 426 9.88 3.18 -33.43
N SER A 427 8.70 2.98 -32.85
CA SER A 427 7.68 4.01 -32.58
C SER A 427 7.32 3.99 -31.10
N PHE A 428 7.13 5.16 -30.50
CA PHE A 428 7.06 5.33 -29.04
C PHE A 428 5.67 5.81 -28.61
N ALA A 429 5.15 5.31 -27.49
CA ALA A 429 3.83 5.69 -26.97
C ALA A 429 3.76 5.68 -25.43
N LEU A 430 3.59 6.86 -24.83
CA LEU A 430 3.40 7.03 -23.38
C LEU A 430 1.93 7.33 -23.05
N TRP A 431 1.37 6.75 -21.98
CA TRP A 431 0.06 7.19 -21.47
C TRP A 431 0.25 8.28 -20.40
N ALA A 432 -0.21 9.49 -20.71
CA ALA A 432 -0.08 10.66 -19.85
C ALA A 432 -1.25 11.66 -20.06
N PRO A 433 -2.48 11.32 -19.64
CA PRO A 433 -3.68 12.11 -19.97
C PRO A 433 -3.67 13.52 -19.34
N THR A 434 -3.09 13.62 -18.14
CA THR A 434 -2.96 14.86 -17.34
C THR A 434 -1.78 15.73 -17.78
N ALA A 435 -0.87 15.22 -18.62
CA ALA A 435 0.24 16.02 -19.13
C ALA A 435 -0.25 17.14 -20.07
N ARG A 436 0.41 18.29 -19.98
CA ARG A 436 0.21 19.48 -20.81
C ARG A 436 1.04 19.40 -22.09
N LYS A 437 2.27 18.87 -21.96
CA LYS A 437 3.21 18.63 -23.06
C LYS A 437 4.03 17.37 -22.78
N VAL A 438 4.32 16.60 -23.82
CA VAL A 438 5.30 15.50 -23.78
C VAL A 438 6.27 15.63 -24.95
N SER A 439 7.56 15.40 -24.68
CA SER A 439 8.61 15.27 -25.69
C SER A 439 9.42 14.00 -25.45
N LEU A 440 9.85 13.34 -26.51
CA LEU A 440 10.82 12.25 -26.46
C LEU A 440 12.23 12.83 -26.59
N LEU A 441 13.13 12.43 -25.70
CA LEU A 441 14.56 12.74 -25.74
C LEU A 441 15.30 11.48 -26.19
N THR A 442 16.09 11.55 -27.27
CA THR A 442 16.74 10.36 -27.85
C THR A 442 18.24 10.55 -28.12
N TRP A 443 18.98 9.45 -28.02
CA TRP A 443 20.38 9.32 -28.41
C TRP A 443 20.55 8.04 -29.24
N ASN A 444 20.76 8.18 -30.55
CA ASN A 444 21.06 7.05 -31.42
C ASN A 444 22.42 6.44 -31.06
N THR A 445 22.48 5.11 -30.93
CA THR A 445 23.73 4.36 -30.77
C THR A 445 24.12 3.71 -32.10
N SER A 446 25.31 3.11 -32.17
CA SER A 446 25.74 2.31 -33.32
C SER A 446 25.44 0.80 -33.18
N ASP A 447 24.74 0.41 -32.12
CA ASP A 447 24.50 -1.00 -31.76
C ASP A 447 22.99 -1.30 -31.72
N PRO A 448 22.45 -2.05 -32.69
CA PRO A 448 21.03 -2.38 -32.73
C PRO A 448 20.59 -3.39 -31.65
N THR A 449 21.50 -3.95 -30.86
CA THR A 449 21.15 -4.68 -29.63
C THR A 449 20.96 -3.76 -28.43
N GLY A 450 21.34 -2.48 -28.54
CA GLY A 450 21.29 -1.50 -27.46
C GLY A 450 22.34 -1.71 -26.36
N SER A 451 23.27 -2.64 -26.54
CA SER A 451 24.27 -3.03 -25.52
C SER A 451 25.46 -2.06 -25.42
N ALA A 452 25.45 -0.99 -26.23
CA ALA A 452 26.37 0.13 -26.09
C ALA A 452 26.14 0.88 -24.76
N ALA A 453 27.24 1.31 -24.13
CA ALA A 453 27.22 2.17 -22.95
C ALA A 453 26.49 3.51 -23.19
N GLU A 454 26.19 4.24 -22.12
CA GLU A 454 25.44 5.50 -22.20
C GLU A 454 26.04 6.50 -23.21
N ALA A 455 25.21 6.93 -24.16
CA ALA A 455 25.60 7.78 -25.27
C ALA A 455 25.83 9.23 -24.81
N ALA A 456 27.06 9.72 -25.01
CA ALA A 456 27.45 11.08 -24.69
C ALA A 456 26.91 12.11 -25.68
N GLY A 457 26.55 13.30 -25.18
CA GLY A 457 26.04 14.42 -25.96
C GLY A 457 24.63 14.85 -25.57
N GLU A 458 24.16 15.95 -26.16
CA GLU A 458 22.78 16.43 -25.98
C GLU A 458 21.78 15.53 -26.71
N ALA A 459 20.59 15.34 -26.12
CA ALA A 459 19.52 14.55 -26.72
C ALA A 459 18.92 15.24 -27.95
N VAL A 460 18.53 14.44 -28.96
CA VAL A 460 17.59 14.90 -29.98
C VAL A 460 16.18 14.92 -29.37
N ARG A 461 15.58 16.11 -29.28
CA ARG A 461 14.21 16.31 -28.77
C ARG A 461 13.19 16.23 -29.90
N THR A 462 12.18 15.39 -29.73
CA THR A 462 11.03 15.26 -30.64
C THR A 462 9.74 15.47 -29.87
N GLU A 463 8.92 16.45 -30.24
CA GLU A 463 7.61 16.67 -29.59
C GLU A 463 6.66 15.50 -29.92
N ALA A 464 5.96 14.98 -28.90
CA ALA A 464 5.03 13.87 -29.06
C ALA A 464 3.63 14.36 -29.44
N GLN A 465 2.91 13.59 -30.25
CA GLN A 465 1.53 13.89 -30.63
C GLN A 465 0.54 13.32 -29.60
N ALA A 466 -0.25 14.20 -28.96
CA ALA A 466 -1.35 13.79 -28.09
C ALA A 466 -2.50 13.11 -28.85
N GLY A 467 -2.99 12.00 -28.30
CA GLY A 467 -4.16 11.25 -28.72
C GLY A 467 -5.39 11.51 -27.84
N ALA A 468 -6.58 11.19 -28.34
CA ALA A 468 -7.83 11.33 -27.60
C ALA A 468 -8.01 10.28 -26.47
N ASP A 469 -7.18 9.24 -26.49
CA ASP A 469 -7.02 8.18 -25.49
C ASP A 469 -6.06 8.56 -24.33
N GLY A 470 -5.51 9.78 -24.36
CA GLY A 470 -4.55 10.25 -23.34
C GLY A 470 -3.11 9.78 -23.60
N THR A 471 -2.86 9.10 -24.72
CA THR A 471 -1.51 8.71 -25.12
C THR A 471 -0.79 9.82 -25.86
N TRP A 472 0.54 9.85 -25.75
CA TRP A 472 1.44 10.74 -26.46
C TRP A 472 2.38 9.90 -27.30
N ARG A 473 2.41 10.12 -28.61
CA ARG A 473 3.05 9.19 -29.57
C ARG A 473 4.09 9.88 -30.45
N VAL A 474 5.22 9.20 -30.66
CA VAL A 474 6.25 9.58 -31.64
C VAL A 474 6.37 8.44 -32.66
N ALA A 475 5.84 8.67 -33.86
CA ALA A 475 5.71 7.65 -34.91
C ALA A 475 6.96 7.45 -35.78
N ASN A 476 8.06 8.21 -35.53
CA ASN A 476 9.38 8.05 -36.17
C ASN A 476 9.34 7.83 -37.70
N ALA A 477 8.42 8.51 -38.39
CA ALA A 477 8.02 8.16 -39.76
C ALA A 477 9.06 8.54 -40.85
N ASP A 478 10.14 9.21 -40.46
CA ASP A 478 11.33 9.49 -41.26
C ASP A 478 12.50 8.53 -40.96
N GLY A 479 12.38 7.67 -39.95
CA GLY A 479 13.42 6.74 -39.50
C GLY A 479 14.60 7.42 -38.79
N ALA A 480 14.41 8.64 -38.26
CA ALA A 480 15.48 9.40 -37.61
C ALA A 480 15.98 8.74 -36.31
N ILE A 481 15.12 8.03 -35.58
CA ILE A 481 15.47 7.27 -34.38
C ILE A 481 15.72 5.81 -34.79
N THR A 482 16.88 5.28 -34.42
CA THR A 482 17.32 3.93 -34.82
C THR A 482 17.07 2.89 -33.73
N LYS A 483 17.05 1.61 -34.11
CA LYS A 483 17.06 0.50 -33.15
C LYS A 483 18.32 0.58 -32.28
N GLY A 484 18.17 0.30 -30.98
CA GLY A 484 19.24 0.44 -29.99
C GLY A 484 19.49 1.88 -29.52
N ALA A 485 18.68 2.85 -29.94
CA ALA A 485 18.72 4.20 -29.39
C ALA A 485 18.31 4.19 -27.91
N GLN A 486 19.01 4.99 -27.11
CA GLN A 486 18.65 5.28 -25.72
C GLN A 486 17.65 6.44 -25.71
N PHE A 487 16.73 6.46 -24.74
CA PHE A 487 15.70 7.50 -24.67
C PHE A 487 15.18 7.76 -23.24
N GLN A 488 14.55 8.92 -23.09
CA GLN A 488 13.79 9.35 -21.93
C GLN A 488 12.57 10.15 -22.41
N TRP A 489 11.52 10.22 -21.60
CA TRP A 489 10.42 11.14 -21.79
C TRP A 489 10.65 12.42 -20.97
N GLU A 490 10.34 13.56 -21.58
CA GLU A 490 10.17 14.84 -20.89
C GLU A 490 8.66 15.14 -20.82
N VAL A 491 8.12 15.24 -19.61
CA VAL A 491 6.69 15.38 -19.33
C VAL A 491 6.44 16.69 -18.56
N GLU A 492 5.69 17.62 -19.15
CA GLU A 492 5.17 18.81 -18.46
C GLU A 492 3.79 18.48 -17.87
N VAL A 493 3.66 18.46 -16.53
CA VAL A 493 2.45 17.99 -15.83
C VAL A 493 2.25 18.73 -14.51
N TYR A 494 0.99 18.96 -14.11
CA TYR A 494 0.67 19.48 -12.77
C TYR A 494 0.90 18.41 -11.70
N VAL A 495 1.65 18.76 -10.64
CA VAL A 495 1.98 17.86 -9.53
C VAL A 495 1.32 18.37 -8.24
N PRO A 496 0.31 17.67 -7.69
CA PRO A 496 -0.42 18.14 -6.51
C PRO A 496 0.44 18.39 -5.27
N SER A 497 1.46 17.55 -5.05
CA SER A 497 2.35 17.63 -3.88
C SER A 497 3.34 18.81 -3.92
N THR A 498 3.57 19.43 -5.08
CA THR A 498 4.39 20.65 -5.22
C THR A 498 3.56 21.89 -5.58
N GLY A 499 2.27 21.72 -5.84
CA GLY A 499 1.30 22.80 -6.07
C GLY A 499 1.43 23.52 -7.43
N LYS A 500 2.27 23.01 -8.33
CA LYS A 500 2.66 23.67 -9.60
C LYS A 500 2.81 22.68 -10.75
N VAL A 501 2.98 23.22 -11.96
CA VAL A 501 3.42 22.46 -13.13
C VAL A 501 4.93 22.20 -13.05
N GLU A 502 5.32 20.94 -13.15
CA GLU A 502 6.70 20.47 -13.19
C GLU A 502 7.09 20.05 -14.61
N THR A 503 8.40 19.97 -14.89
CA THR A 503 8.93 19.33 -16.10
C THR A 503 9.81 18.16 -15.69
N ASN A 504 9.29 16.95 -15.86
CA ASN A 504 9.92 15.71 -15.43
C ASN A 504 10.62 15.01 -16.59
N THR A 505 11.93 14.82 -16.46
CA THR A 505 12.68 13.86 -17.28
C THR A 505 12.68 12.50 -16.58
N VAL A 506 12.20 11.47 -17.26
CA VAL A 506 11.93 10.12 -16.74
C VAL A 506 12.17 9.05 -17.81
N THR A 507 12.41 7.83 -17.38
CA THR A 507 12.35 6.61 -18.19
C THR A 507 10.91 6.23 -18.57
N ASP A 508 10.77 5.27 -19.47
CA ASP A 508 9.47 4.71 -19.89
C ASP A 508 8.97 3.64 -18.89
N PRO A 509 7.71 3.70 -18.42
CA PRO A 509 7.09 2.61 -17.64
C PRO A 509 7.12 1.24 -18.35
N TYR A 510 7.12 1.23 -19.68
CA TYR A 510 7.22 0.04 -20.52
C TYR A 510 8.68 -0.24 -20.97
N SER A 511 9.68 0.11 -20.15
CA SER A 511 11.10 -0.15 -20.43
C SER A 511 11.39 -1.65 -20.41
N VAL A 512 11.58 -2.25 -21.60
CA VAL A 512 12.03 -3.65 -21.77
C VAL A 512 13.56 -3.83 -21.67
N ALA A 513 14.32 -2.74 -21.70
CA ALA A 513 15.77 -2.71 -21.49
C ALA A 513 16.24 -1.29 -21.14
N LEU A 514 17.37 -1.21 -20.42
CA LEU A 514 17.88 0.00 -19.76
C LEU A 514 19.39 0.15 -19.95
N THR A 515 19.92 1.36 -19.78
CA THR A 515 21.35 1.61 -19.54
C THR A 515 21.74 1.23 -18.11
N VAL A 516 23.05 1.15 -17.83
CA VAL A 516 23.57 0.94 -16.48
C VAL A 516 23.04 1.99 -15.49
N ASP A 517 22.70 1.54 -14.28
CA ASP A 517 22.04 2.30 -13.20
C ASP A 517 20.70 2.91 -13.64
N SER A 518 20.07 2.28 -14.65
CA SER A 518 18.73 2.53 -15.19
C SER A 518 18.41 3.99 -15.53
N THR A 519 19.44 4.71 -15.94
CA THR A 519 19.40 6.14 -16.28
C THR A 519 18.55 6.45 -17.51
N ARG A 520 18.46 5.54 -18.49
CA ARG A 520 17.74 5.71 -19.76
C ARG A 520 17.12 4.39 -20.23
N SER A 521 15.94 4.49 -20.83
CA SER A 521 15.30 3.39 -21.55
C SER A 521 16.03 3.10 -22.86
N VAL A 522 16.00 1.85 -23.35
CA VAL A 522 16.68 1.45 -24.59
C VAL A 522 15.70 0.80 -25.57
N ALA A 523 15.63 1.33 -26.79
CA ALA A 523 14.71 0.88 -27.83
C ALA A 523 15.20 -0.42 -28.51
N ILE A 524 14.93 -1.56 -27.87
CA ILE A 524 15.19 -2.90 -28.43
C ILE A 524 13.89 -3.61 -28.86
N ASP A 525 14.02 -4.54 -29.80
CA ASP A 525 12.96 -5.49 -30.16
C ASP A 525 13.35 -6.85 -29.59
N LEU A 526 12.61 -7.30 -28.58
CA LEU A 526 12.81 -8.60 -27.93
C LEU A 526 12.60 -9.78 -28.89
N SER A 527 11.96 -9.56 -30.04
CA SER A 527 11.71 -10.56 -31.09
C SER A 527 12.93 -10.81 -32.00
N ASP A 528 14.01 -10.04 -31.84
CA ASP A 528 15.21 -10.19 -32.68
C ASP A 528 16.00 -11.45 -32.33
N GLY A 529 16.32 -12.24 -33.36
CA GLY A 529 17.18 -13.42 -33.25
C GLY A 529 18.60 -13.09 -32.77
N ALA A 530 19.07 -11.85 -32.90
CA ALA A 530 20.32 -11.39 -32.29
C ALA A 530 20.29 -11.41 -30.75
N LEU A 531 19.10 -11.36 -30.15
CA LEU A 531 18.88 -11.44 -28.70
C LEU A 531 18.43 -12.83 -28.24
N ALA A 532 18.45 -13.85 -29.12
CA ALA A 532 17.93 -15.19 -28.84
C ALA A 532 19.08 -16.22 -28.73
N PRO A 533 19.55 -16.56 -27.51
CA PRO A 533 20.59 -17.57 -27.32
C PRO A 533 20.16 -18.92 -27.88
N ALA A 534 21.06 -19.61 -28.58
CA ALA A 534 20.72 -20.86 -29.27
C ALA A 534 20.19 -21.97 -28.34
N GLN A 535 20.64 -22.01 -27.08
CA GLN A 535 20.12 -22.95 -26.08
C GLN A 535 18.69 -22.59 -25.67
N TRP A 536 18.44 -21.35 -25.28
CA TRP A 536 17.10 -20.84 -24.94
C TRP A 536 16.09 -21.01 -26.08
N ALA A 537 16.49 -20.69 -27.31
CA ALA A 537 15.64 -20.77 -28.49
C ALA A 537 15.37 -22.21 -29.00
N SER A 538 15.98 -23.23 -28.39
CA SER A 538 15.80 -24.64 -28.80
C SER A 538 15.53 -25.64 -27.67
N THR A 539 15.65 -25.22 -26.41
CA THR A 539 15.32 -26.03 -25.24
C THR A 539 13.85 -25.81 -24.89
N PRO A 540 12.99 -26.83 -24.93
CA PRO A 540 11.60 -26.68 -24.53
C PRO A 540 11.47 -26.65 -23.01
N ALA A 541 10.51 -25.86 -22.52
CA ALA A 541 10.09 -25.86 -21.12
C ALA A 541 9.80 -27.30 -20.59
N PRO A 542 10.31 -27.68 -19.42
CA PRO A 542 10.00 -28.95 -18.77
C PRO A 542 8.50 -29.10 -18.52
N LYS A 543 7.98 -30.34 -18.53
CA LYS A 543 6.53 -30.60 -18.41
C LYS A 543 6.15 -31.10 -17.03
N VAL A 544 5.59 -30.20 -16.21
CA VAL A 544 4.92 -30.55 -14.96
C VAL A 544 3.54 -31.17 -15.27
N ARG A 545 3.11 -32.16 -14.48
CA ARG A 545 1.88 -32.94 -14.71
C ARG A 545 0.58 -32.16 -14.42
N ASN A 546 0.65 -31.25 -13.44
CA ASN A 546 -0.33 -30.23 -13.05
C ASN A 546 0.24 -29.47 -11.83
N ASP A 547 -0.36 -28.34 -11.48
CA ASP A 547 0.12 -27.45 -10.42
C ASP A 547 0.20 -28.13 -9.05
N ALA A 548 -0.74 -29.03 -8.74
CA ALA A 548 -0.70 -29.91 -7.56
C ALA A 548 0.37 -31.03 -7.64
N SER A 549 1.39 -30.89 -8.50
CA SER A 549 2.65 -31.64 -8.49
C SER A 549 3.88 -30.75 -8.66
N ARG A 550 3.72 -29.43 -8.51
CA ARG A 550 4.86 -28.52 -8.44
C ARG A 550 5.65 -28.78 -7.16
N ALA A 551 6.95 -28.92 -7.32
CA ALA A 551 7.93 -28.87 -6.24
C ALA A 551 8.82 -27.69 -6.58
N ILE A 552 8.78 -26.68 -5.71
CA ILE A 552 9.36 -25.35 -5.94
C ILE A 552 10.58 -25.21 -5.03
N TYR A 553 11.68 -24.72 -5.60
CA TYR A 553 12.88 -24.30 -4.89
C TYR A 553 13.04 -22.79 -5.07
N GLU A 554 12.85 -22.03 -4.00
CA GLU A 554 13.09 -20.59 -3.98
C GLU A 554 14.60 -20.32 -4.00
N LEU A 555 15.05 -19.36 -4.82
CA LEU A 555 16.47 -19.10 -5.05
C LEU A 555 16.74 -17.66 -5.46
N HIS A 556 17.78 -17.07 -4.88
CA HIS A 556 18.29 -15.78 -5.29
C HIS A 556 19.49 -15.92 -6.25
N VAL A 557 19.54 -15.08 -7.29
CA VAL A 557 20.58 -15.12 -8.35
C VAL A 557 21.99 -14.93 -7.77
N ARG A 558 22.14 -14.12 -6.72
CA ARG A 558 23.43 -13.90 -6.07
C ARG A 558 23.83 -15.08 -5.19
N ASP A 559 22.95 -15.54 -4.30
CA ASP A 559 23.27 -16.63 -3.35
C ASP A 559 23.62 -17.94 -4.04
N PHE A 560 23.00 -18.21 -5.20
CA PHE A 560 23.33 -19.35 -6.05
C PHE A 560 24.83 -19.52 -6.33
N SER A 561 25.60 -18.43 -6.43
CA SER A 561 26.96 -18.49 -6.99
C SER A 561 27.98 -17.50 -6.42
N ALA A 562 27.60 -16.54 -5.57
CA ALA A 562 28.51 -15.52 -5.03
C ALA A 562 29.74 -16.09 -4.30
N LYS A 563 29.64 -17.31 -3.77
CA LYS A 563 30.75 -18.03 -3.11
C LYS A 563 31.18 -19.32 -3.84
N ASP A 564 30.55 -19.70 -4.96
CA ASP A 564 30.91 -20.92 -5.69
C ASP A 564 32.23 -20.71 -6.46
N GLN A 565 33.31 -21.30 -5.96
CA GLN A 565 34.64 -21.21 -6.56
C GLN A 565 34.78 -22.01 -7.87
N SER A 566 33.82 -22.89 -8.19
CA SER A 566 33.78 -23.60 -9.48
C SER A 566 33.16 -22.77 -10.61
N VAL A 567 32.44 -21.69 -10.27
CA VAL A 567 32.00 -20.64 -11.21
C VAL A 567 33.16 -19.64 -11.43
N PRO A 568 33.42 -19.19 -12.67
CA PRO A 568 34.38 -18.11 -12.94
C PRO A 568 34.04 -16.83 -12.17
N GLU A 569 35.05 -16.09 -11.71
CA GLU A 569 34.86 -14.97 -10.78
C GLU A 569 33.99 -13.85 -11.36
N GLU A 570 34.17 -13.57 -12.65
CA GLU A 570 33.39 -12.63 -13.44
C GLU A 570 31.93 -13.04 -13.65
N MET A 571 31.57 -14.30 -13.35
CA MET A 571 30.22 -14.86 -13.44
C MET A 571 29.57 -15.12 -12.06
N ARG A 572 30.24 -14.80 -10.94
CA ARG A 572 29.67 -15.04 -9.61
C ARG A 572 28.59 -14.01 -9.28
N GLY A 573 27.42 -14.49 -8.89
CA GLY A 573 26.22 -13.68 -8.69
C GLY A 573 25.78 -12.96 -9.96
N THR A 574 25.68 -13.69 -11.07
CA THR A 574 25.07 -13.24 -12.34
C THR A 574 24.27 -14.35 -13.00
N TYR A 575 23.39 -13.99 -13.95
CA TYR A 575 22.66 -14.95 -14.78
C TYR A 575 23.59 -15.97 -15.49
N LYS A 576 24.82 -15.57 -15.83
CA LYS A 576 25.83 -16.46 -16.44
C LYS A 576 26.22 -17.64 -15.55
N ALA A 577 26.12 -17.55 -14.23
CA ALA A 577 26.46 -18.66 -13.33
C ALA A 577 25.69 -19.95 -13.68
N PHE A 578 24.41 -19.82 -14.01
CA PHE A 578 23.54 -20.93 -14.40
C PHE A 578 23.99 -21.62 -15.71
N THR A 579 24.75 -20.94 -16.57
CA THR A 579 25.30 -21.55 -17.80
C THR A 579 26.50 -22.47 -17.52
N VAL A 580 27.10 -22.39 -16.33
CA VAL A 580 28.26 -23.19 -15.92
C VAL A 580 27.78 -24.57 -15.44
N SER A 581 27.40 -25.43 -16.39
CA SER A 581 26.79 -26.75 -16.12
C SER A 581 27.65 -27.73 -15.31
N GLY A 582 28.96 -27.49 -15.19
CA GLY A 582 29.88 -28.23 -14.32
C GLY A 582 30.17 -27.57 -12.97
N SER A 583 29.45 -26.51 -12.59
CA SER A 583 29.57 -25.87 -11.28
C SER A 583 28.94 -26.72 -10.17
N ALA A 584 29.29 -26.44 -8.91
CA ALA A 584 28.66 -27.08 -7.76
C ALA A 584 27.17 -26.69 -7.69
N GLY A 585 26.85 -25.41 -7.92
CA GLY A 585 25.47 -24.92 -8.00
C GLY A 585 24.63 -25.66 -9.05
N MET A 586 25.07 -25.73 -10.31
CA MET A 586 24.31 -26.42 -11.36
C MET A 586 24.28 -27.95 -11.18
N THR A 587 25.34 -28.55 -10.62
CA THR A 587 25.33 -29.98 -10.27
C THR A 587 24.25 -30.24 -9.22
N HIS A 588 24.17 -29.42 -8.18
CA HIS A 588 23.17 -29.56 -7.12
C HIS A 588 21.73 -29.35 -7.63
N LEU A 589 21.48 -28.34 -8.47
CA LEU A 589 20.17 -28.16 -9.11
C LEU A 589 19.80 -29.38 -9.99
N GLY A 590 20.76 -29.98 -10.68
CA GLY A 590 20.56 -31.23 -11.42
C GLY A 590 20.25 -32.45 -10.54
N GLU A 591 20.86 -32.54 -9.34
CA GLU A 591 20.55 -33.56 -8.35
C GLU A 591 19.15 -33.39 -7.76
N LEU A 592 18.75 -32.15 -7.43
CA LEU A 592 17.39 -31.83 -6.98
C LEU A 592 16.35 -32.15 -8.07
N ALA A 593 16.63 -31.78 -9.33
CA ALA A 593 15.77 -32.13 -10.47
C ALA A 593 15.64 -33.65 -10.65
N GLY A 594 16.75 -34.38 -10.54
CA GLY A 594 16.77 -35.85 -10.57
C GLY A 594 16.03 -36.52 -9.40
N ALA A 595 15.93 -35.84 -8.24
CA ALA A 595 15.16 -36.29 -7.09
C ALA A 595 13.65 -35.99 -7.18
N GLY A 596 13.23 -35.05 -8.04
CA GLY A 596 11.82 -34.72 -8.30
C GLY A 596 11.44 -33.24 -8.09
N MET A 597 12.39 -32.38 -7.71
CA MET A 597 12.21 -30.93 -7.81
C MET A 597 11.95 -30.56 -9.28
N ASN A 598 11.07 -29.60 -9.55
CA ASN A 598 10.65 -29.34 -10.94
C ASN A 598 10.41 -27.87 -11.29
N THR A 599 10.47 -26.97 -10.31
CA THR A 599 10.33 -25.52 -10.50
C THR A 599 11.40 -24.82 -9.65
N VAL A 600 12.09 -23.83 -10.20
CA VAL A 600 12.83 -22.82 -9.43
C VAL A 600 11.99 -21.55 -9.43
N HIS A 601 11.79 -20.95 -8.25
CA HIS A 601 11.26 -19.60 -8.09
C HIS A 601 12.44 -18.68 -7.85
N LEU A 602 12.69 -17.77 -8.78
CA LEU A 602 13.73 -16.77 -8.64
C LEU A 602 13.18 -15.57 -7.90
N LEU A 603 13.84 -15.16 -6.81
CA LEU A 603 13.65 -13.86 -6.16
C LEU A 603 13.78 -12.72 -7.20
N PRO A 604 13.25 -11.51 -6.94
CA PRO A 604 13.16 -10.40 -7.89
C PRO A 604 14.33 -10.26 -8.88
N THR A 605 14.02 -10.40 -10.17
CA THR A 605 14.97 -10.29 -11.29
C THR A 605 14.54 -9.29 -12.37
N PHE A 606 13.45 -8.55 -12.13
CA PHE A 606 13.16 -7.30 -12.83
C PHE A 606 14.06 -6.18 -12.29
N ASP A 607 14.15 -5.05 -12.99
CA ASP A 607 14.98 -3.90 -12.62
C ASP A 607 14.60 -3.28 -11.25
N ILE A 608 15.59 -3.25 -10.34
CA ILE A 608 15.43 -2.80 -8.95
C ILE A 608 16.28 -1.57 -8.63
N ALA A 609 15.89 -0.83 -7.59
CA ALA A 609 16.52 0.46 -7.28
C ALA A 609 17.62 0.42 -6.19
N THR A 610 17.92 -0.75 -5.61
CA THR A 610 18.67 -0.86 -4.34
C THR A 610 19.98 -1.64 -4.41
N ILE A 611 20.46 -1.95 -5.62
CA ILE A 611 21.83 -2.40 -5.86
C ILE A 611 22.45 -1.45 -6.89
N PRO A 612 23.67 -0.91 -6.66
CA PRO A 612 24.42 -0.24 -7.73
C PRO A 612 24.67 -1.24 -8.86
N GLU A 613 24.15 -1.01 -10.05
CA GLU A 613 24.28 -2.01 -11.13
C GLU A 613 25.75 -2.17 -11.51
N LYS A 614 26.46 -1.04 -11.61
CA LYS A 614 27.86 -0.98 -12.05
C LYS A 614 28.80 -1.73 -11.10
N ARG A 615 29.18 -2.94 -11.48
CA ARG A 615 29.92 -3.91 -10.63
C ARG A 615 31.29 -3.43 -10.15
N ALA A 616 31.87 -2.42 -10.80
CA ALA A 616 33.12 -1.79 -10.37
C ALA A 616 32.97 -0.79 -9.20
N GLU A 617 31.74 -0.42 -8.83
CA GLU A 617 31.45 0.51 -7.72
C GLU A 617 30.84 -0.20 -6.50
N GLN A 618 30.33 -1.41 -6.70
CA GLN A 618 29.87 -2.33 -5.65
C GLN A 618 30.98 -2.63 -4.62
N LYS A 619 30.66 -2.45 -3.34
CA LYS A 619 31.56 -2.70 -2.20
C LYS A 619 31.56 -4.16 -1.77
N THR A 620 32.39 -4.46 -0.76
CA THR A 620 32.40 -5.76 -0.08
C THR A 620 32.76 -5.52 1.39
N PRO A 621 31.98 -6.06 2.35
CA PRO A 621 32.20 -5.81 3.77
C PRO A 621 33.53 -6.36 4.26
N GLN A 622 34.28 -5.53 4.99
CA GLN A 622 35.63 -5.86 5.48
C GLN A 622 35.57 -6.41 6.91
N ILE A 623 35.16 -7.67 7.03
CA ILE A 623 35.03 -8.37 8.32
C ILE A 623 36.41 -8.47 9.01
N PRO A 624 36.57 -8.08 10.30
CA PRO A 624 37.85 -8.20 10.99
C PRO A 624 38.31 -9.66 11.16
N GLU A 625 39.60 -9.95 10.91
CA GLU A 625 40.16 -11.32 10.99
C GLU A 625 40.03 -11.99 12.38
N GLY A 626 39.83 -11.20 13.43
CA GLY A 626 39.63 -11.68 14.81
C GLY A 626 38.18 -11.86 15.25
N ALA A 627 37.21 -11.54 14.38
CA ALA A 627 35.80 -11.50 14.72
C ALA A 627 35.24 -12.92 14.98
N GLY A 628 34.91 -13.21 16.24
CA GLY A 628 34.40 -14.53 16.66
C GLY A 628 32.93 -14.74 16.26
N PRO A 629 32.40 -15.98 16.28
CA PRO A 629 31.06 -16.30 15.76
C PRO A 629 29.88 -15.52 16.38
N ALA A 630 30.06 -14.95 17.56
CA ALA A 630 29.08 -14.12 18.26
C ALA A 630 29.57 -12.67 18.49
N SER A 631 30.48 -12.17 17.65
CA SER A 631 30.89 -10.76 17.64
C SER A 631 29.91 -9.92 16.81
N GLU A 632 29.65 -8.70 17.26
CA GLU A 632 28.85 -7.71 16.53
C GLU A 632 29.63 -7.05 15.38
N GLU A 633 30.95 -7.30 15.30
CA GLU A 633 31.83 -6.75 14.26
C GLU A 633 31.44 -7.20 12.84
N GLN A 634 30.90 -8.42 12.68
CA GLN A 634 30.41 -8.91 11.39
C GLN A 634 29.27 -8.04 10.85
N GLN A 635 28.18 -7.89 11.63
CA GLN A 635 27.02 -7.12 11.18
C GLN A 635 27.37 -5.63 11.02
N ALA A 636 28.20 -5.07 11.90
CA ALA A 636 28.66 -3.68 11.77
C ALA A 636 29.46 -3.45 10.47
N ALA A 637 30.28 -4.41 10.05
CA ALA A 637 31.04 -4.34 8.80
C ALA A 637 30.17 -4.57 7.55
N VAL A 638 29.03 -5.27 7.66
CA VAL A 638 28.01 -5.42 6.60
C VAL A 638 27.16 -4.15 6.47
N SER A 639 26.51 -3.71 7.56
CA SER A 639 25.67 -2.52 7.58
C SER A 639 26.41 -1.24 7.19
N ALA A 640 27.73 -1.17 7.41
CA ALA A 640 28.57 -0.05 6.97
C ALA A 640 28.75 0.07 5.44
N VAL A 641 28.27 -0.90 4.65
CA VAL A 641 28.34 -0.88 3.18
C VAL A 641 27.06 -1.36 2.47
N ALA A 642 25.99 -1.70 3.20
CA ALA A 642 24.82 -2.38 2.63
C ALA A 642 24.19 -1.64 1.43
N ASP A 643 23.97 -0.32 1.54
CA ASP A 643 23.42 0.53 0.45
C ASP A 643 24.36 0.66 -0.77
N GLU A 644 25.58 0.14 -0.69
CA GLU A 644 26.65 0.29 -1.68
C GLU A 644 27.32 -1.05 -2.05
N ASP A 645 26.83 -2.19 -1.57
CA ASP A 645 27.42 -3.51 -1.88
C ASP A 645 26.82 -4.10 -3.17
N ALA A 646 26.52 -5.39 -3.24
CA ALA A 646 25.94 -6.03 -4.41
C ALA A 646 24.77 -6.97 -4.04
N PHE A 647 24.17 -6.78 -2.85
CA PHE A 647 23.13 -7.65 -2.30
C PHE A 647 21.91 -6.86 -1.81
N ASN A 648 20.77 -7.13 -2.45
CA ASN A 648 19.44 -6.94 -1.90
C ASN A 648 18.60 -8.13 -2.43
N TRP A 649 17.48 -8.47 -1.80
CA TRP A 649 16.52 -9.41 -2.36
C TRP A 649 15.79 -8.85 -3.60
N GLY A 650 15.64 -7.53 -3.69
CA GLY A 650 15.07 -6.83 -4.83
C GLY A 650 13.56 -6.54 -4.75
N TYR A 651 12.99 -6.51 -3.54
CA TYR A 651 11.62 -6.02 -3.32
C TYR A 651 11.56 -4.47 -3.36
N ASP A 652 12.16 -3.89 -4.40
CA ASP A 652 12.39 -2.45 -4.60
C ASP A 652 12.16 -2.03 -6.08
N PRO A 653 10.93 -2.10 -6.61
CA PRO A 653 10.71 -2.08 -8.05
C PRO A 653 10.95 -0.71 -8.69
N LEU A 654 11.71 -0.71 -9.79
CA LEU A 654 11.97 0.45 -10.64
C LEU A 654 11.39 0.28 -12.06
N HIS A 655 11.66 -0.84 -12.74
CA HIS A 655 10.99 -1.19 -14.02
C HIS A 655 10.63 -2.68 -14.15
N TRP A 656 9.34 -3.01 -14.02
CA TRP A 656 8.81 -4.39 -14.11
C TRP A 656 8.98 -5.12 -15.46
N MET A 657 9.66 -4.54 -16.45
CA MET A 657 9.76 -5.11 -17.81
C MET A 657 11.21 -5.32 -18.30
N ALA A 658 12.21 -4.79 -17.61
CA ALA A 658 13.62 -5.04 -17.90
C ALA A 658 14.20 -6.03 -16.88
N PRO A 659 15.16 -6.89 -17.28
CA PRO A 659 15.97 -7.63 -16.32
C PRO A 659 16.81 -6.71 -15.44
N GLU A 660 17.09 -7.14 -14.21
CA GLU A 660 18.05 -6.49 -13.32
C GLU A 660 19.47 -6.50 -13.90
N GLY A 661 20.18 -5.36 -13.89
CA GLY A 661 21.48 -5.22 -14.52
C GLY A 661 22.68 -5.56 -13.64
N SER A 662 22.61 -5.42 -12.31
CA SER A 662 23.66 -5.89 -11.38
C SER A 662 23.91 -7.39 -11.50
N TYR A 663 22.87 -8.15 -11.87
CA TYR A 663 22.90 -9.59 -12.14
C TYR A 663 23.37 -9.95 -13.56
N ALA A 664 23.66 -8.99 -14.42
CA ALA A 664 24.41 -9.24 -15.66
C ALA A 664 25.94 -9.15 -15.41
N THR A 665 26.75 -9.76 -16.28
CA THR A 665 28.19 -9.53 -16.26
C THR A 665 28.53 -8.11 -16.73
N ASP A 666 29.66 -7.57 -16.26
CA ASP A 666 30.16 -6.20 -16.54
C ASP A 666 30.09 -5.81 -18.04
N ALA A 667 30.35 -6.77 -18.94
CA ALA A 667 30.30 -6.57 -20.39
C ALA A 667 28.88 -6.48 -21.00
N ASN A 668 27.84 -6.90 -20.27
CA ASN A 668 26.48 -7.11 -20.78
C ASN A 668 25.40 -6.31 -20.03
N GLN A 669 25.77 -5.41 -19.10
CA GLN A 669 24.80 -4.72 -18.24
C GLN A 669 23.86 -3.73 -18.98
N ASN A 670 24.21 -3.29 -20.20
CA ASN A 670 23.39 -2.37 -21.00
C ASN A 670 22.47 -3.12 -21.96
N GLY A 671 21.25 -2.61 -22.16
CA GLY A 671 20.39 -2.94 -23.28
C GLY A 671 20.07 -4.43 -23.43
N GLY A 672 20.21 -4.95 -24.64
CA GLY A 672 19.97 -6.36 -24.96
C GLY A 672 20.97 -7.34 -24.36
N GLY A 673 22.10 -6.88 -23.80
CA GLY A 673 23.08 -7.75 -23.12
C GLY A 673 22.47 -8.49 -21.94
N ARG A 674 21.77 -7.77 -21.05
CA ARG A 674 21.08 -8.37 -19.88
C ARG A 674 19.91 -9.27 -20.32
N THR A 675 19.21 -8.93 -21.40
CA THR A 675 18.19 -9.80 -22.04
C THR A 675 18.80 -11.13 -22.52
N VAL A 676 19.99 -11.10 -23.12
CA VAL A 676 20.69 -12.31 -23.60
C VAL A 676 21.10 -13.20 -22.44
N GLU A 677 21.73 -12.65 -21.40
CA GLU A 677 22.19 -13.45 -20.25
C GLU A 677 21.03 -14.05 -19.43
N PHE A 678 19.93 -13.31 -19.26
CA PHE A 678 18.71 -13.82 -18.63
C PHE A 678 18.12 -15.00 -19.43
N ARG A 679 18.03 -14.87 -20.76
CA ARG A 679 17.56 -15.96 -21.63
C ARG A 679 18.46 -17.19 -21.53
N GLU A 680 19.79 -17.01 -21.46
CA GLU A 680 20.72 -18.12 -21.23
C GLU A 680 20.50 -18.83 -19.88
N MET A 681 20.22 -18.10 -18.80
CA MET A 681 19.83 -18.67 -17.51
C MET A 681 18.58 -19.54 -17.63
N VAL A 682 17.50 -19.02 -18.23
CA VAL A 682 16.24 -19.80 -18.42
C VAL A 682 16.50 -21.06 -19.25
N GLY A 683 17.25 -20.93 -20.37
CA GLY A 683 17.63 -22.05 -21.21
C GLY A 683 18.52 -23.10 -20.52
N ALA A 684 19.30 -22.70 -19.50
CA ALA A 684 20.10 -23.61 -18.69
C ALA A 684 19.27 -24.34 -17.61
N LEU A 685 18.35 -23.64 -16.95
CA LEU A 685 17.41 -24.22 -15.98
C LEU A 685 16.45 -25.22 -16.67
N HIS A 686 15.88 -24.83 -17.82
CA HIS A 686 15.07 -25.73 -18.65
C HIS A 686 15.85 -26.97 -19.09
N ALA A 687 17.11 -26.83 -19.51
CA ALA A 687 17.96 -27.96 -19.90
C ALA A 687 18.34 -28.87 -18.72
N THR A 688 18.26 -28.36 -17.49
CA THR A 688 18.44 -29.12 -16.23
C THR A 688 17.15 -29.85 -15.81
N GLY A 689 16.01 -29.54 -16.45
CA GLY A 689 14.71 -30.13 -16.16
C GLY A 689 13.84 -29.33 -15.20
N LEU A 690 14.24 -28.08 -14.88
CA LEU A 690 13.55 -27.19 -13.96
C LEU A 690 12.78 -26.11 -14.73
N GLN A 691 11.49 -25.93 -14.44
CA GLN A 691 10.71 -24.75 -14.85
C GLN A 691 11.19 -23.51 -14.08
N VAL A 692 10.98 -22.32 -14.65
CA VAL A 692 11.37 -21.03 -14.05
C VAL A 692 10.14 -20.19 -13.72
N VAL A 693 9.91 -19.96 -12.43
CA VAL A 693 8.97 -18.96 -11.92
C VAL A 693 9.74 -17.69 -11.56
N LEU A 694 9.16 -16.52 -11.86
CA LEU A 694 9.68 -15.24 -11.38
C LEU A 694 8.86 -14.73 -10.20
N ASP A 695 9.52 -14.17 -9.20
CA ASP A 695 8.88 -13.23 -8.28
C ASP A 695 8.50 -11.94 -9.01
N GLN A 696 7.35 -11.37 -8.66
CA GLN A 696 6.83 -10.15 -9.27
C GLN A 696 6.15 -9.27 -8.21
N VAL A 697 6.64 -8.04 -8.11
CA VAL A 697 6.32 -7.10 -7.04
C VAL A 697 5.55 -5.91 -7.62
N TYR A 698 4.28 -6.15 -7.93
CA TYR A 698 3.39 -5.12 -8.52
C TYR A 698 2.57 -4.36 -7.47
N ASN A 699 2.67 -4.73 -6.19
CA ASN A 699 1.86 -4.15 -5.11
C ASN A 699 2.38 -2.76 -4.66
N HIS A 700 3.62 -2.40 -4.99
CA HIS A 700 4.23 -1.10 -4.71
C HIS A 700 5.31 -0.73 -5.75
N THR A 701 5.83 0.51 -5.67
CA THR A 701 7.12 0.90 -6.28
C THR A 701 8.06 1.46 -5.22
N THR A 702 9.38 1.40 -5.46
CA THR A 702 10.42 1.86 -4.52
C THR A 702 10.21 3.31 -4.04
N ALA A 703 9.65 4.18 -4.89
CA ALA A 703 9.38 5.59 -4.59
C ALA A 703 8.17 6.14 -5.35
N SER A 704 7.74 7.34 -4.97
CA SER A 704 6.62 8.10 -5.56
C SER A 704 6.91 9.61 -5.60
N GLY A 705 5.92 10.43 -5.98
CA GLY A 705 6.04 11.88 -6.01
C GLY A 705 7.11 12.34 -7.00
N GLN A 706 7.99 13.24 -6.56
CA GLN A 706 9.08 13.80 -7.36
C GLN A 706 10.46 13.24 -6.98
N ASP A 707 10.51 12.09 -6.31
CA ASP A 707 11.77 11.39 -6.03
C ASP A 707 12.49 10.99 -7.34
N PRO A 708 13.84 11.02 -7.42
CA PRO A 708 14.57 10.58 -8.61
C PRO A 708 14.24 9.15 -9.08
N LYS A 709 13.88 8.23 -8.18
CA LYS A 709 13.50 6.84 -8.45
C LYS A 709 12.00 6.66 -8.73
N SER A 710 11.19 7.72 -8.62
CA SER A 710 9.78 7.71 -9.02
C SER A 710 9.65 7.78 -10.54
N VAL A 711 9.10 6.74 -11.19
CA VAL A 711 8.81 6.77 -12.63
C VAL A 711 7.34 7.11 -12.88
N LEU A 712 6.44 6.24 -12.43
CA LEU A 712 4.99 6.30 -12.70
C LEU A 712 4.34 7.62 -12.24
N ASP A 713 4.62 8.01 -11.00
CA ASP A 713 3.97 9.16 -10.33
C ASP A 713 4.54 10.52 -10.79
N ARG A 714 5.67 10.52 -11.53
CA ARG A 714 6.18 11.70 -12.24
C ARG A 714 5.54 11.92 -13.61
N ILE A 715 4.84 10.91 -14.14
CA ILE A 715 4.18 10.93 -15.45
C ILE A 715 2.67 11.19 -15.30
N VAL A 716 2.01 10.47 -14.39
CA VAL A 716 0.59 10.68 -14.04
C VAL A 716 0.43 10.75 -12.52
N PRO A 717 0.70 11.93 -11.91
CA PRO A 717 0.68 12.10 -10.46
C PRO A 717 -0.67 11.72 -9.83
N GLY A 718 -0.64 10.88 -8.80
CA GLY A 718 -1.82 10.44 -8.06
C GLY A 718 -2.75 9.48 -8.83
N TYR A 719 -2.25 8.82 -9.88
CA TYR A 719 -2.99 7.78 -10.61
C TYR A 719 -2.49 6.36 -10.34
N TYR A 720 -1.18 6.14 -10.47
CA TYR A 720 -0.61 4.80 -10.33
C TYR A 720 -0.49 4.36 -8.87
N GLN A 721 -0.23 5.31 -7.97
CA GLN A 721 -0.18 5.05 -6.53
C GLN A 721 -1.57 5.09 -5.90
N ARG A 722 -1.77 4.25 -4.89
CA ARG A 722 -2.98 4.24 -4.07
C ARG A 722 -2.92 5.35 -3.04
N LEU A 723 -3.99 6.14 -2.97
CA LEU A 723 -4.07 7.32 -2.12
C LEU A 723 -5.08 7.12 -0.99
N ASN A 724 -4.70 7.56 0.21
CA ASN A 724 -5.58 7.62 1.37
C ASN A 724 -6.70 8.67 1.19
N ALA A 725 -7.63 8.72 2.13
CA ALA A 725 -8.78 9.64 2.09
C ALA A 725 -8.41 11.14 2.10
N SER A 726 -7.16 11.49 2.40
CA SER A 726 -6.60 12.85 2.36
C SER A 726 -5.66 13.09 1.17
N GLY A 727 -5.48 12.11 0.29
CA GLY A 727 -4.68 12.24 -0.94
C GLY A 727 -3.17 12.04 -0.77
N GLY A 728 -2.72 11.49 0.36
CA GLY A 728 -1.34 11.01 0.54
C GLY A 728 -1.21 9.56 0.07
N VAL A 729 -0.01 9.17 -0.38
CA VAL A 729 0.28 7.80 -0.81
C VAL A 729 0.22 6.84 0.38
N GLU A 730 -0.44 5.70 0.20
CA GLU A 730 -0.46 4.60 1.18
C GLU A 730 0.85 3.81 1.11
N ASN A 731 1.38 3.38 2.26
CA ASN A 731 2.66 2.64 2.33
C ASN A 731 2.57 1.40 3.23
N SER A 732 1.44 0.69 3.21
CA SER A 732 1.24 -0.48 4.08
C SER A 732 2.07 -1.70 3.66
N THR A 733 2.57 -1.75 2.42
CA THR A 733 3.40 -2.83 1.89
C THR A 733 4.80 -2.79 2.51
N CYS A 734 5.45 -1.64 2.35
CA CYS A 734 6.75 -1.21 2.90
C CYS A 734 7.10 0.16 2.25
N CYS A 735 6.78 0.27 0.96
CA CYS A 735 7.06 1.38 0.06
C CYS A 735 5.73 1.92 -0.54
N SER A 736 5.78 2.66 -1.65
CA SER A 736 4.61 3.35 -2.21
C SER A 736 3.62 2.40 -2.88
N ASN A 737 2.48 2.12 -2.23
CA ASN A 737 1.48 1.16 -2.70
C ASN A 737 0.89 1.53 -4.08
N VAL A 738 0.79 0.55 -4.98
CA VAL A 738 0.27 0.70 -6.35
C VAL A 738 -1.22 0.34 -6.42
N ALA A 739 -2.01 1.23 -7.04
CA ALA A 739 -3.44 1.08 -7.24
C ALA A 739 -3.77 0.23 -8.49
N THR A 740 -3.59 -1.09 -8.42
CA THR A 740 -3.97 -2.02 -9.51
C THR A 740 -5.48 -2.10 -9.78
N GLU A 741 -6.32 -1.52 -8.93
CA GLU A 741 -7.73 -1.25 -9.19
C GLU A 741 -7.95 -0.20 -10.31
N ASN A 742 -6.96 0.67 -10.56
CA ASN A 742 -6.99 1.64 -11.65
C ASN A 742 -6.56 0.98 -12.98
N ALA A 743 -7.28 1.28 -14.05
CA ALA A 743 -7.28 0.45 -15.25
C ALA A 743 -5.95 0.41 -16.03
N MET A 744 -5.14 1.46 -16.03
CA MET A 744 -3.82 1.44 -16.68
C MET A 744 -2.73 0.85 -15.78
N SER A 745 -2.90 0.87 -14.46
CA SER A 745 -2.04 0.13 -13.52
C SER A 745 -2.19 -1.38 -13.71
N GLU A 746 -3.44 -1.88 -13.77
CA GLU A 746 -3.71 -3.28 -14.13
C GLU A 746 -3.19 -3.63 -15.52
N GLN A 747 -3.32 -2.74 -16.51
CA GLN A 747 -2.85 -3.03 -17.86
C GLN A 747 -1.33 -3.20 -17.90
N LEU A 748 -0.59 -2.30 -17.24
CA LEU A 748 0.87 -2.38 -17.11
C LEU A 748 1.33 -3.67 -16.40
N MET A 749 0.62 -4.10 -15.35
CA MET A 749 0.85 -5.38 -14.68
C MET A 749 0.66 -6.57 -15.64
N ILE A 750 -0.48 -6.62 -16.34
CA ILE A 750 -0.81 -7.72 -17.27
C ILE A 750 0.13 -7.76 -18.48
N ASP A 751 0.49 -6.60 -19.02
CA ASP A 751 1.44 -6.48 -20.13
C ASP A 751 2.84 -6.94 -19.71
N SER A 752 3.29 -6.65 -18.47
CA SER A 752 4.56 -7.13 -17.94
C SER A 752 4.59 -8.66 -17.86
N LEU A 753 3.56 -9.27 -17.26
CA LEU A 753 3.42 -10.74 -17.18
C LEU A 753 3.44 -11.40 -18.57
N VAL A 754 2.68 -10.85 -19.52
CA VAL A 754 2.61 -11.34 -20.90
C VAL A 754 3.95 -11.17 -21.64
N MET A 755 4.67 -10.06 -21.39
CA MET A 755 6.00 -9.81 -21.92
C MET A 755 7.00 -10.84 -21.39
N TRP A 756 7.06 -11.06 -20.07
CA TRP A 756 7.95 -12.05 -19.45
C TRP A 756 7.70 -13.46 -19.98
N ALA A 757 6.43 -13.90 -20.04
CA ALA A 757 6.07 -15.21 -20.57
C ALA A 757 6.48 -15.37 -22.04
N ARG A 758 6.04 -14.47 -22.94
CA ARG A 758 6.34 -14.54 -24.38
C ARG A 758 7.82 -14.40 -24.69
N HIS A 759 8.51 -13.44 -24.09
CA HIS A 759 9.85 -13.04 -24.52
C HIS A 759 10.98 -13.62 -23.68
N TYR A 760 10.72 -14.21 -22.52
CA TYR A 760 11.74 -14.89 -21.73
C TYR A 760 11.47 -16.38 -21.51
N HIS A 761 10.30 -16.88 -21.93
CA HIS A 761 9.86 -18.28 -21.81
C HIS A 761 9.78 -18.78 -20.35
N VAL A 762 9.35 -17.93 -19.42
CA VAL A 762 9.14 -18.32 -18.02
C VAL A 762 7.81 -19.06 -17.83
N ASP A 763 7.76 -19.94 -16.83
CA ASP A 763 6.74 -20.97 -16.61
C ASP A 763 5.67 -20.61 -15.56
N GLY A 764 5.79 -19.45 -14.93
CA GLY A 764 4.84 -18.97 -13.93
C GLY A 764 5.34 -17.77 -13.13
N PHE A 765 4.53 -17.32 -12.17
CA PHE A 765 4.77 -16.11 -11.40
C PHE A 765 4.35 -16.27 -9.93
N ARG A 766 5.22 -15.85 -9.01
CA ARG A 766 4.92 -15.62 -7.59
C ARG A 766 4.60 -14.14 -7.42
N PHE A 767 3.44 -13.82 -6.84
CA PHE A 767 2.99 -12.46 -6.61
C PHE A 767 3.24 -12.06 -5.16
N ASP A 768 4.14 -11.11 -4.99
CA ASP A 768 4.43 -10.45 -3.73
C ASP A 768 3.21 -9.66 -3.22
N LEU A 769 2.91 -9.80 -1.93
CA LEU A 769 1.75 -9.21 -1.24
C LEU A 769 0.46 -9.21 -2.08
N MET A 770 0.16 -10.36 -2.72
CA MET A 770 -0.96 -10.53 -3.66
C MET A 770 -2.33 -10.07 -3.12
N GLY A 771 -2.53 -10.06 -1.80
CA GLY A 771 -3.70 -9.48 -1.13
C GLY A 771 -3.97 -8.00 -1.42
N HIS A 772 -2.99 -7.25 -1.94
CA HIS A 772 -3.09 -5.85 -2.38
C HIS A 772 -3.57 -5.70 -3.84
N HIS A 773 -3.89 -6.82 -4.50
CA HIS A 773 -4.53 -6.89 -5.81
C HIS A 773 -5.96 -7.45 -5.70
N SER A 774 -6.84 -7.10 -6.65
CA SER A 774 -8.20 -7.66 -6.68
C SER A 774 -8.19 -9.09 -7.23
N ARG A 775 -9.07 -9.98 -6.71
CA ARG A 775 -9.30 -11.33 -7.24
C ARG A 775 -9.54 -11.26 -8.76
N GLN A 776 -10.33 -10.30 -9.20
CA GLN A 776 -10.72 -10.16 -10.60
C GLN A 776 -9.56 -9.65 -11.49
N THR A 777 -8.59 -8.92 -10.92
CA THR A 777 -7.32 -8.56 -11.57
C THR A 777 -6.45 -9.80 -11.78
N MET A 778 -6.35 -10.67 -10.77
CA MET A 778 -5.62 -11.94 -10.87
C MET A 778 -6.28 -12.93 -11.87
N GLU A 779 -7.61 -12.99 -11.89
CA GLU A 779 -8.37 -13.74 -12.90
C GLU A 779 -8.15 -13.18 -14.33
N ARG A 780 -8.06 -11.86 -14.50
CA ARG A 780 -7.74 -11.22 -15.79
C ARG A 780 -6.30 -11.49 -16.23
N ALA A 781 -5.34 -11.42 -15.33
CA ALA A 781 -3.94 -11.76 -15.60
C ALA A 781 -3.80 -13.21 -16.08
N LYS A 782 -4.44 -14.16 -15.38
CA LYS A 782 -4.47 -15.58 -15.78
C LYS A 782 -5.13 -15.78 -17.16
N ALA A 783 -6.23 -15.09 -17.43
CA ALA A 783 -6.93 -15.17 -18.71
C ALA A 783 -6.15 -14.55 -19.88
N ALA A 784 -5.32 -13.52 -19.63
CA ALA A 784 -4.45 -12.92 -20.63
C ALA A 784 -3.26 -13.84 -20.96
N LEU A 785 -2.59 -14.36 -19.92
CA LEU A 785 -1.51 -15.34 -20.06
C LEU A 785 -1.99 -16.61 -20.80
N SER A 786 -3.19 -17.09 -20.53
CA SER A 786 -3.77 -18.26 -21.20
C SER A 786 -4.12 -18.05 -22.68
N GLN A 787 -3.87 -16.87 -23.27
CA GLN A 787 -3.96 -16.68 -24.73
C GLN A 787 -2.65 -17.00 -25.46
N LEU A 788 -1.53 -17.13 -24.74
CA LEU A 788 -0.22 -17.43 -25.34
C LEU A 788 -0.14 -18.91 -25.75
N THR A 789 0.43 -19.16 -26.93
CA THR A 789 0.48 -20.51 -27.53
C THR A 789 1.88 -20.88 -28.02
N LEU A 790 2.22 -22.17 -28.00
CA LEU A 790 3.53 -22.67 -28.46
C LEU A 790 3.77 -22.32 -29.93
N GLU A 791 2.72 -22.30 -30.76
CA GLU A 791 2.79 -22.01 -32.18
C GLU A 791 2.98 -20.52 -32.54
N ALA A 792 2.60 -19.59 -31.67
CA ALA A 792 2.67 -18.14 -31.95
C ALA A 792 3.58 -17.35 -31.00
N ASP A 793 3.73 -17.80 -29.75
CA ASP A 793 4.41 -17.10 -28.66
C ASP A 793 5.55 -17.91 -28.03
N GLY A 794 5.78 -19.15 -28.48
CA GLY A 794 6.82 -20.05 -27.96
C GLY A 794 6.51 -20.75 -26.63
N VAL A 795 5.44 -20.35 -25.94
CA VAL A 795 5.03 -20.86 -24.61
C VAL A 795 3.60 -21.40 -24.57
N ASP A 796 3.36 -22.43 -23.78
CA ASP A 796 1.99 -22.88 -23.46
C ASP A 796 1.44 -22.04 -22.31
N GLY A 797 0.82 -20.91 -22.65
CA GLY A 797 0.22 -19.97 -21.71
C GLY A 797 -0.85 -20.58 -20.80
N SER A 798 -1.44 -21.70 -21.20
CA SER A 798 -2.44 -22.43 -20.39
C SER A 798 -1.83 -23.27 -19.27
N SER A 799 -0.52 -23.49 -19.29
CA SER A 799 0.24 -24.25 -18.29
C SER A 799 0.96 -23.37 -17.25
N LEU A 800 0.91 -22.04 -17.41
CA LEU A 800 1.57 -21.09 -16.53
C LEU A 800 0.88 -21.02 -15.17
N TYR A 801 1.64 -21.21 -14.10
CA TYR A 801 1.12 -21.20 -12.74
C TYR A 801 1.27 -19.84 -12.09
N LEU A 802 0.21 -19.37 -11.43
CA LEU A 802 0.20 -18.15 -10.64
C LEU A 802 -0.06 -18.53 -9.18
N TYR A 803 0.74 -17.97 -8.28
CA TYR A 803 0.51 -18.07 -6.84
C TYR A 803 1.08 -16.84 -6.14
N GLY A 804 0.85 -16.68 -4.85
CA GLY A 804 1.46 -15.58 -4.11
C GLY A 804 0.98 -15.44 -2.67
N GLU A 805 1.15 -14.24 -2.16
CA GLU A 805 0.89 -13.90 -0.77
C GLU A 805 -0.53 -13.37 -0.55
N GLY A 806 -1.47 -14.30 -0.34
CA GLY A 806 -2.87 -13.99 -0.10
C GLY A 806 -3.19 -13.41 1.30
N TRP A 807 -2.29 -12.61 1.88
CA TRP A 807 -2.43 -12.01 3.21
C TRP A 807 -3.52 -10.91 3.24
N ASN A 808 -4.10 -10.65 4.42
CA ASN A 808 -5.20 -9.69 4.61
C ASN A 808 -4.81 -8.58 5.61
N PHE A 809 -4.24 -7.48 5.13
CA PHE A 809 -3.77 -6.35 5.94
C PHE A 809 -3.73 -5.05 5.11
N GLY A 810 -3.42 -3.92 5.75
CA GLY A 810 -3.34 -2.61 5.10
C GLY A 810 -4.69 -1.98 4.75
N GLU A 811 -4.66 -0.92 3.94
CA GLU A 811 -5.81 -0.12 3.49
C GLU A 811 -6.83 -0.92 2.65
N VAL A 812 -6.39 -2.03 2.06
CA VAL A 812 -7.21 -2.93 1.23
C VAL A 812 -8.03 -3.92 2.07
N ALA A 813 -7.66 -4.12 3.34
CA ALA A 813 -8.08 -5.23 4.17
C ALA A 813 -9.59 -5.40 4.30
N ASN A 814 -10.03 -6.65 4.47
CA ASN A 814 -11.43 -7.05 4.59
C ASN A 814 -12.30 -6.55 3.41
N ASN A 815 -11.69 -6.45 2.23
CA ASN A 815 -12.26 -5.93 0.99
C ASN A 815 -12.70 -4.45 1.03
N ALA A 816 -11.97 -3.59 1.75
CA ALA A 816 -12.30 -2.17 1.90
C ALA A 816 -12.35 -1.40 0.56
N LEU A 817 -11.48 -1.76 -0.39
CA LEU A 817 -11.39 -1.12 -1.72
C LEU A 817 -11.89 -2.01 -2.87
N PHE A 818 -11.75 -3.33 -2.76
CA PHE A 818 -12.15 -4.31 -3.79
C PHE A 818 -12.17 -5.72 -3.18
N THR A 819 -12.72 -6.72 -3.88
CA THR A 819 -12.55 -8.13 -3.46
C THR A 819 -11.08 -8.53 -3.64
N GLN A 820 -10.34 -8.68 -2.54
CA GLN A 820 -8.91 -8.97 -2.54
C GLN A 820 -8.60 -10.38 -3.05
N ALA A 821 -7.40 -10.59 -3.59
CA ALA A 821 -6.87 -11.89 -3.97
C ALA A 821 -6.29 -12.66 -2.75
N THR A 822 -7.02 -12.69 -1.64
CA THR A 822 -6.58 -13.35 -0.39
C THR A 822 -6.81 -14.87 -0.41
N GLN A 823 -6.18 -15.56 0.54
CA GLN A 823 -6.56 -16.91 0.94
C GLN A 823 -8.08 -17.02 1.15
N GLY A 824 -8.66 -18.16 0.76
CA GLY A 824 -10.12 -18.39 0.76
C GLY A 824 -10.88 -17.65 -0.33
N GLN A 825 -10.57 -16.37 -0.58
CA GLN A 825 -11.20 -15.59 -1.64
C GLN A 825 -10.76 -15.99 -3.05
N LEU A 826 -9.69 -16.78 -3.19
CA LEU A 826 -9.22 -17.35 -4.46
C LEU A 826 -9.93 -18.66 -4.89
N ASP A 827 -10.98 -19.09 -4.19
CA ASP A 827 -11.82 -20.26 -4.52
C ASP A 827 -12.07 -20.43 -6.04
N GLY A 828 -11.70 -21.58 -6.58
CA GLY A 828 -12.00 -22.00 -7.96
C GLY A 828 -11.17 -21.29 -9.05
N THR A 829 -10.25 -20.41 -8.70
CA THR A 829 -9.33 -19.75 -9.66
C THR A 829 -8.19 -20.67 -10.10
N GLY A 830 -7.79 -21.63 -9.25
CA GLY A 830 -6.53 -22.35 -9.39
C GLY A 830 -5.31 -21.43 -9.34
N ILE A 831 -5.36 -20.38 -8.52
CA ILE A 831 -4.23 -19.51 -8.19
C ILE A 831 -3.81 -19.86 -6.76
N GLY A 832 -2.53 -20.14 -6.56
CA GLY A 832 -2.00 -20.55 -5.25
C GLY A 832 -1.94 -19.39 -4.24
N ALA A 833 -2.17 -19.69 -2.98
CA ALA A 833 -1.72 -18.85 -1.87
C ALA A 833 -0.78 -19.66 -0.96
N PHE A 834 0.28 -19.03 -0.44
CA PHE A 834 1.12 -19.62 0.62
C PHE A 834 0.27 -20.04 1.84
N ASN A 835 0.64 -21.15 2.49
CA ASN A 835 -0.10 -21.72 3.62
C ASN A 835 0.69 -21.63 4.94
N ASP A 836 0.58 -20.45 5.56
CA ASP A 836 0.98 -20.13 6.93
C ASP A 836 0.47 -21.13 7.98
N ARG A 837 -0.73 -21.72 7.82
CA ARG A 837 -1.29 -22.69 8.80
C ARG A 837 -0.40 -23.91 8.99
N LEU A 838 0.23 -24.39 7.92
CA LEU A 838 1.16 -25.52 8.00
C LEU A 838 2.54 -25.07 8.51
N ARG A 839 3.02 -23.90 8.05
CA ARG A 839 4.27 -23.27 8.50
C ARG A 839 4.29 -23.15 10.03
N ASP A 840 3.35 -22.39 10.60
CA ASP A 840 3.28 -22.09 12.04
C ASP A 840 2.99 -23.35 12.88
N ALA A 841 2.27 -24.33 12.33
CA ALA A 841 2.04 -25.59 13.01
C ALA A 841 3.30 -26.48 13.10
N VAL A 842 4.17 -26.44 12.08
CA VAL A 842 5.48 -27.13 12.10
C VAL A 842 6.49 -26.36 12.95
N HIS A 843 6.61 -25.05 12.72
CA HIS A 843 7.53 -24.13 13.39
C HIS A 843 7.25 -24.02 14.90
N GLY A 844 5.99 -23.82 15.29
CA GLY A 844 5.62 -23.37 16.63
C GLY A 844 5.67 -21.86 16.74
N GLY A 845 4.76 -21.27 17.52
CA GLY A 845 4.59 -19.82 17.56
C GLY A 845 4.02 -19.25 16.27
N GLY A 846 4.48 -18.06 15.90
CA GLY A 846 4.32 -17.38 14.61
C GLY A 846 5.34 -16.23 14.46
N PRO A 847 5.42 -15.55 13.30
CA PRO A 847 6.49 -14.58 12.98
C PRO A 847 6.42 -13.23 13.71
N PHE A 848 5.58 -13.13 14.75
CA PHE A 848 5.37 -11.92 15.55
C PHE A 848 5.50 -12.17 17.07
N ASP A 849 6.06 -13.32 17.47
CA ASP A 849 6.33 -13.63 18.88
C ASP A 849 7.52 -12.80 19.41
N GLU A 850 7.42 -12.24 20.62
CA GLU A 850 8.54 -11.47 21.24
C GLU A 850 9.82 -12.30 21.44
N ASP A 851 9.69 -13.63 21.53
CA ASP A 851 10.82 -14.57 21.61
C ASP A 851 10.47 -15.84 20.84
N HIS A 852 10.97 -15.92 19.60
CA HIS A 852 10.78 -17.05 18.69
C HIS A 852 11.21 -18.41 19.26
N ARG A 853 11.97 -18.47 20.37
CA ARG A 853 12.37 -19.73 21.01
C ARG A 853 11.28 -20.34 21.90
N VAL A 854 10.34 -19.54 22.40
CA VAL A 854 9.41 -19.96 23.47
C VAL A 854 8.43 -21.04 22.97
N TYR A 855 7.73 -20.77 21.86
CA TYR A 855 6.71 -21.68 21.35
C TYR A 855 7.30 -22.67 20.33
N GLN A 856 7.52 -23.90 20.77
CA GLN A 856 7.82 -25.04 19.90
C GLN A 856 6.55 -25.53 19.17
N GLY A 857 6.73 -26.22 18.04
CA GLY A 857 5.69 -26.77 17.19
C GLY A 857 5.90 -28.25 16.88
N PHE A 858 5.22 -28.75 15.84
CA PHE A 858 5.27 -30.15 15.45
C PHE A 858 6.67 -30.61 14.99
N GLY A 859 7.40 -29.75 14.26
CA GLY A 859 8.75 -30.04 13.78
C GLY A 859 9.86 -29.69 14.77
N SER A 860 9.63 -28.71 15.65
CA SER A 860 10.63 -28.17 16.59
C SER A 860 10.53 -28.71 18.03
N GLY A 861 9.79 -29.81 18.24
CA GLY A 861 9.92 -30.66 19.43
C GLY A 861 8.87 -30.50 20.54
N ALA A 862 7.78 -29.75 20.34
CA ALA A 862 6.83 -29.31 21.39
C ALA A 862 6.30 -30.39 22.36
N PHE A 863 6.19 -31.65 21.89
CA PHE A 863 5.77 -32.79 22.70
C PHE A 863 6.90 -33.78 23.01
N SER A 864 7.88 -33.91 22.10
CA SER A 864 8.91 -34.95 22.18
C SER A 864 10.14 -34.54 22.97
N ASP A 865 10.52 -33.26 22.91
CA ASP A 865 11.77 -32.75 23.48
C ASP A 865 11.62 -31.25 23.83
N PRO A 866 10.97 -30.91 24.97
CA PRO A 866 10.65 -29.53 25.32
C PRO A 866 11.87 -28.76 25.80
N ASN A 867 12.11 -27.56 25.25
CA ASN A 867 13.28 -26.71 25.54
C ASN A 867 13.24 -26.05 26.93
N GLY A 868 12.07 -26.04 27.59
CA GLY A 868 11.88 -25.53 28.94
C GLY A 868 11.59 -24.03 29.04
N LEU A 869 11.47 -23.31 27.93
CA LEU A 869 11.17 -21.87 27.89
C LEU A 869 9.66 -21.58 28.01
N ASP A 870 8.80 -22.42 27.42
CA ASP A 870 7.34 -22.28 27.49
C ASP A 870 6.81 -22.47 28.92
N THR A 871 6.39 -21.39 29.55
CA THR A 871 5.87 -21.36 30.93
C THR A 871 4.39 -21.73 31.07
N ARG A 872 3.67 -21.98 29.97
CA ARG A 872 2.26 -22.43 30.01
C ARG A 872 2.16 -23.80 30.68
N SER A 873 0.98 -24.12 31.23
CA SER A 873 0.79 -25.42 31.91
C SER A 873 0.91 -26.59 30.93
N GLU A 874 1.27 -27.77 31.44
CA GLU A 874 1.40 -28.99 30.65
C GLU A 874 0.15 -29.29 29.81
N ALA A 875 -1.05 -29.00 30.35
CA ALA A 875 -2.31 -29.17 29.66
C ALA A 875 -2.52 -28.18 28.49
N GLU A 876 -2.12 -26.92 28.66
CA GLU A 876 -2.20 -25.90 27.60
C GLU A 876 -1.21 -26.21 26.47
N ARG A 877 0.04 -26.54 26.80
CA ARG A 877 1.06 -26.93 25.81
C ARG A 877 0.68 -28.21 25.07
N GLN A 878 0.07 -29.18 25.77
CA GLN A 878 -0.46 -30.38 25.13
C GLN A 878 -1.62 -30.06 24.17
N ALA A 879 -2.56 -29.19 24.56
CA ALA A 879 -3.68 -28.80 23.70
C ALA A 879 -3.20 -28.03 22.45
N ASP A 880 -2.24 -27.11 22.59
CA ASP A 880 -1.59 -26.38 21.50
C ASP A 880 -0.89 -27.35 20.52
N TYR A 881 -0.03 -28.24 21.02
CA TYR A 881 0.60 -29.27 20.18
C TYR A 881 -0.43 -30.16 19.46
N GLN A 882 -1.46 -30.63 20.17
CA GLN A 882 -2.49 -31.48 19.58
C GLN A 882 -3.33 -30.74 18.52
N HIS A 883 -3.53 -29.43 18.69
CA HIS A 883 -4.15 -28.56 17.69
C HIS A 883 -3.24 -28.34 16.47
N ARG A 884 -1.94 -28.06 16.67
CA ARG A 884 -0.96 -27.95 15.57
C ARG A 884 -0.80 -29.26 14.79
N VAL A 885 -0.93 -30.41 15.45
CA VAL A 885 -1.02 -31.72 14.79
C VAL A 885 -2.24 -31.81 13.85
N ASP A 886 -3.36 -31.16 14.15
CA ASP A 886 -4.52 -31.09 13.24
C ASP A 886 -4.31 -30.06 12.11
N LEU A 887 -3.63 -28.94 12.36
CA LEU A 887 -3.22 -27.98 11.32
C LEU A 887 -2.27 -28.61 10.29
N VAL A 888 -1.29 -29.41 10.74
CA VAL A 888 -0.42 -30.19 9.85
C VAL A 888 -1.24 -31.20 9.03
N LYS A 889 -2.21 -31.89 9.62
CA LYS A 889 -3.09 -32.82 8.88
C LYS A 889 -3.88 -32.11 7.78
N ILE A 890 -4.50 -30.95 8.04
CA ILE A 890 -5.29 -30.27 7.01
C ILE A 890 -4.39 -29.74 5.89
N GLY A 891 -3.24 -29.15 6.21
CA GLY A 891 -2.26 -28.70 5.22
C GLY A 891 -1.79 -29.83 4.29
N LEU A 892 -1.49 -31.02 4.86
CA LEU A 892 -1.13 -32.23 4.10
C LEU A 892 -2.23 -32.75 3.15
N THR A 893 -3.46 -32.27 3.24
CA THR A 893 -4.55 -32.60 2.28
C THR A 893 -4.68 -31.62 1.11
N GLY A 894 -3.80 -30.61 1.03
CA GLY A 894 -3.95 -29.46 0.15
C GLY A 894 -4.76 -28.31 0.77
N ASN A 895 -4.76 -28.25 2.11
CA ASN A 895 -5.47 -27.27 2.95
C ASN A 895 -6.95 -27.04 2.57
N LEU A 896 -7.65 -28.13 2.24
CA LEU A 896 -8.97 -28.09 1.62
C LEU A 896 -10.09 -27.77 2.62
N LYS A 897 -10.81 -26.68 2.38
CA LYS A 897 -11.89 -26.21 3.27
C LYS A 897 -12.99 -27.24 3.51
N GLY A 898 -13.29 -28.04 2.48
CA GLY A 898 -14.30 -29.11 2.53
C GLY A 898 -13.80 -30.49 2.98
N TYR A 899 -12.51 -30.66 3.31
CA TYR A 899 -12.00 -31.94 3.78
C TYR A 899 -12.47 -32.21 5.21
N ALA A 900 -13.18 -33.33 5.42
CA ALA A 900 -13.69 -33.73 6.72
C ALA A 900 -12.68 -34.61 7.47
N MET A 901 -12.29 -34.20 8.68
CA MET A 901 -11.34 -34.90 9.54
C MET A 901 -11.87 -35.08 10.97
N THR A 902 -11.26 -36.02 11.69
CA THR A 902 -11.44 -36.13 13.15
C THR A 902 -10.27 -35.43 13.84
N THR A 903 -10.58 -34.44 14.65
CA THR A 903 -9.61 -33.69 15.46
C THR A 903 -9.15 -34.49 16.68
N TYR A 904 -8.10 -34.02 17.36
CA TYR A 904 -7.51 -34.71 18.51
C TYR A 904 -8.50 -34.97 19.67
N ASP A 905 -9.51 -34.11 19.83
CA ASP A 905 -10.55 -34.21 20.85
C ASP A 905 -11.74 -35.11 20.44
N GLY A 906 -11.70 -35.68 19.23
CA GLY A 906 -12.71 -36.58 18.69
C GLY A 906 -13.88 -35.88 17.98
N ARG A 907 -13.89 -34.55 17.83
CA ARG A 907 -14.88 -33.88 16.96
C ARG A 907 -14.61 -34.18 15.48
N ALA A 908 -15.68 -34.36 14.72
CA ALA A 908 -15.64 -34.32 13.26
C ALA A 908 -15.83 -32.87 12.79
N VAL A 909 -14.89 -32.35 12.01
CA VAL A 909 -14.88 -30.98 11.48
C VAL A 909 -14.48 -31.00 10.00
N THR A 910 -14.89 -29.98 9.24
CA THR A 910 -14.25 -29.67 7.94
C THR A 910 -13.01 -28.79 8.15
N GLY A 911 -12.16 -28.65 7.13
CA GLY A 911 -11.01 -27.72 7.17
C GLY A 911 -11.42 -26.28 7.49
N GLU A 912 -12.57 -25.82 6.98
CA GLU A 912 -13.18 -24.51 7.28
C GLU A 912 -13.65 -24.37 8.74
N GLN A 913 -13.83 -25.49 9.46
CA GLN A 913 -14.30 -25.56 10.85
C GLN A 913 -13.18 -25.89 11.85
N LEU A 914 -11.98 -26.19 11.37
CA LEU A 914 -10.77 -26.23 12.19
C LEU A 914 -10.30 -24.78 12.37
N ASP A 915 -10.14 -24.34 13.61
CA ASP A 915 -9.67 -22.98 13.89
C ASP A 915 -8.21 -22.79 13.46
N TYR A 916 -7.86 -21.55 13.16
CA TYR A 916 -6.51 -21.03 13.15
C TYR A 916 -6.60 -19.53 13.43
N ASN A 917 -6.20 -19.11 14.63
CA ASN A 917 -6.21 -17.71 15.06
C ASN A 917 -7.59 -17.02 14.84
N GLY A 918 -8.69 -17.74 15.09
CA GLY A 918 -10.06 -17.26 14.88
C GLY A 918 -10.59 -17.36 13.43
N GLN A 919 -9.82 -17.93 12.51
CA GLN A 919 -10.19 -18.15 11.10
C GLN A 919 -10.37 -19.65 10.79
N GLY A 920 -11.02 -19.98 9.67
CA GLY A 920 -11.01 -21.35 9.15
C GLY A 920 -9.63 -21.72 8.60
N ALA A 921 -9.00 -22.76 9.14
CA ALA A 921 -7.64 -23.16 8.79
C ALA A 921 -7.52 -23.64 7.34
N GLY A 922 -8.44 -24.52 6.91
CA GLY A 922 -8.54 -24.98 5.53
C GLY A 922 -9.33 -23.98 4.69
N TYR A 923 -8.65 -23.33 3.73
CA TYR A 923 -9.25 -22.28 2.88
C TYR A 923 -9.41 -22.66 1.41
N ALA A 924 -8.72 -23.70 0.92
CA ALA A 924 -8.64 -23.99 -0.52
C ALA A 924 -9.83 -24.81 -1.05
N SER A 925 -10.23 -24.58 -2.30
CA SER A 925 -11.22 -25.42 -2.99
C SER A 925 -10.60 -26.65 -3.66
N GLN A 926 -9.33 -26.54 -4.04
CA GLN A 926 -8.53 -27.57 -4.72
C GLN A 926 -7.04 -27.44 -4.31
N PRO A 927 -6.23 -28.52 -4.32
CA PRO A 927 -4.88 -28.48 -3.73
C PRO A 927 -3.91 -27.49 -4.39
N ALA A 928 -4.12 -27.15 -5.66
CA ALA A 928 -3.34 -26.14 -6.38
C ALA A 928 -3.56 -24.69 -5.88
N GLU A 929 -4.51 -24.46 -4.98
CA GLU A 929 -4.74 -23.14 -4.36
C GLU A 929 -3.96 -23.00 -3.03
N SER A 930 -3.22 -24.02 -2.59
CA SER A 930 -2.46 -24.04 -1.33
C SER A 930 -0.99 -24.41 -1.53
N VAL A 931 -0.09 -23.45 -1.35
CA VAL A 931 1.37 -23.65 -1.41
C VAL A 931 1.88 -23.86 0.03
N ASN A 932 2.04 -25.13 0.42
CA ASN A 932 2.60 -25.50 1.72
C ASN A 932 4.11 -25.21 1.76
N TYR A 933 4.58 -24.55 2.81
CA TYR A 933 6.00 -24.27 3.05
C TYR A 933 6.34 -24.32 4.54
N VAL A 934 7.63 -24.44 4.85
CA VAL A 934 8.21 -24.42 6.21
C VAL A 934 9.58 -23.71 6.25
N ASP A 935 9.96 -23.07 5.14
CA ASP A 935 11.24 -22.39 4.91
C ASP A 935 11.04 -21.49 3.67
N ALA A 936 11.60 -20.28 3.68
CA ALA A 936 11.53 -19.28 2.61
C ALA A 936 12.66 -18.26 2.80
N HIS A 937 12.76 -17.27 1.92
CA HIS A 937 13.69 -16.15 2.09
C HIS A 937 13.31 -15.23 3.28
N ASP A 938 12.04 -15.16 3.66
CA ASP A 938 11.54 -14.32 4.75
C ASP A 938 11.55 -15.01 6.12
N ASN A 939 11.81 -14.24 7.18
CA ASN A 939 12.04 -14.70 8.57
C ASN A 939 13.33 -15.55 8.72
N GLU A 940 13.48 -16.28 9.83
CA GLU A 940 14.62 -17.18 10.01
C GLU A 940 14.51 -18.47 9.19
N THR A 941 15.66 -18.94 8.68
CA THR A 941 15.74 -20.23 7.98
C THR A 941 15.29 -21.37 8.89
N LEU A 942 14.79 -22.46 8.31
CA LEU A 942 14.41 -23.67 9.05
C LEU A 942 15.55 -24.21 9.92
N PHE A 943 16.82 -24.03 9.53
CA PHE A 943 17.97 -24.42 10.33
C PHE A 943 18.14 -23.53 11.58
N ASP A 944 18.09 -22.21 11.41
CA ASP A 944 18.27 -21.26 12.50
C ASP A 944 17.09 -21.32 13.47
N LEU A 945 15.87 -21.42 12.95
CA LEU A 945 14.64 -21.59 13.72
C LEU A 945 14.66 -22.89 14.56
N LEU A 946 15.13 -24.00 13.99
CA LEU A 946 15.31 -25.25 14.76
C LEU A 946 16.43 -25.12 15.79
N THR A 947 17.53 -24.44 15.46
CA THR A 947 18.64 -24.16 16.40
C THR A 947 18.18 -23.28 17.58
N TYR A 948 17.24 -22.37 17.35
CA TYR A 948 16.61 -21.54 18.39
C TYR A 948 15.59 -22.30 19.25
N LYS A 949 14.75 -23.14 18.64
CA LYS A 949 13.60 -23.78 19.32
C LYS A 949 13.92 -25.13 19.96
N LEU A 950 14.91 -25.89 19.49
CA LEU A 950 15.28 -27.19 20.05
C LEU A 950 16.04 -27.05 21.39
N PRO A 951 16.00 -28.06 22.28
CA PRO A 951 16.79 -28.03 23.51
C PRO A 951 18.30 -27.98 23.23
N THR A 952 19.05 -27.25 24.05
CA THR A 952 20.52 -27.09 23.92
C THR A 952 21.34 -28.36 24.18
N SER A 953 20.66 -29.50 24.41
CA SER A 953 21.24 -30.85 24.47
C SER A 953 21.10 -31.64 23.17
N VAL A 954 20.41 -31.12 22.16
CA VAL A 954 20.37 -31.71 20.81
C VAL A 954 21.74 -31.50 20.13
N PRO A 955 22.36 -32.52 19.51
CA PRO A 955 23.72 -32.44 18.96
C PRO A 955 23.87 -31.66 17.64
#